data_AF-A0A964QQI8-F1
#
_entry.id   AF-A0A964QQI8-F1
#
_cell.length_a   1.000
_cell.length_b   1.000
_cell.length_c   1.000
_cell.angle_alpha   90.00
_cell.angle_beta   90.00
_cell.angle_gamma   90.00
#
_symmetry.space_group_name_H-M   'P 1'
#
loop_
_entity.id
_entity.type
_entity.pdbx_description
1 polymer ?
#
loop_
_entity_poly.entity_id
_entity_poly.type
_entity_poly.pdbx_seq_one_letter_code
_entity_poly.pdbx_strand_id
1 'polypeptide(L)'
;MTFKRVFITSVALLASLLARAAVTPIYVNEGTLTEVPQVDATVFVNHGLFLAASPLAYQTLNTLIFTNTGTMTSAPGFNFATFGSDGVRTPAKQFYNDFDATIGSGFIEDLPFPIFQDDPTTANLTEQLFLLNAERPQILISAESIINRGYFRAGAAGLIRLEGGKIDLTRSGVGVEPFSGGRGSFTETNFFPESGIIDLHWGMNDASGQDGRPIPSLGPGSVASITQSIRAASPLHFVTNFFRPLGFLTSVTLTNVTAYVLTNAVSATNWLVQVVLVQSKDTNITTEVKFLRSSVLTNQYRTPVVKLATKETNVIDAASFLREVYLSDFMASETNFVLLTNLLTTITARPSTYDVTRIPPRGYLTGGKSNAVLTPQLLANPGYSNSVVTNVYSAYGFQVTNVQAALPAIPGVTATNLESRVEIIAQELDLNRARVRSDGAIVIKAQTLLPSSTNAVIDSANIILDVSNPAGTLKIENLVQEFVQRTAGNCFVWSAMWTNLLSGPAPPPPADPNAPAPEVPVIEIGFHVMLVDSQLLRDQAVVVKDFRAKSDEVIIRDVIRANDSFVVDAEKINIGLSSRVILGSKIQNLNSSNFPRAKTIENNGTLRVPGAEVLGSGGGVAIESLVNRGTNIAFNFDLTTTYFENKGVIQTDTGVTNLRNGTFTLRADTVKLEGGKLNAGAEVKITAKDLKIRAMSLTTADSLTFTIGNSISDGGPDAGTSISAKGVHLLGQPVLGDLLGTVIQSKIPKFIAIPHTWAGEDRGAIPAGFVNNAAIRRLILDGDVLSQFVFRGASEHSALYVDFLELKGSILTDINEALRIEPSMVIYFADSNVAPETLDGRFKDATAPQGRLRWVKDFIGPASAVDVISRVEKATVQMNRGLRESLTVDSDGDGVVNSLDLFPLDPDYFIIKAIALNDGISPASINLSWLAMPNILYSLEYTTDLSSGVWYSFNTYKNSNHTAENPTIPARVSISDGQRYYRIRIVE
;
A
#
# COMPACT_ATOMS: atom_id res chain seq x y z
N MET A 1 31.95 -54.56 -50.65
CA MET A 1 31.18 -55.77 -51.04
C MET A 1 29.88 -55.80 -50.27
N THR A 2 28.79 -55.59 -51.00
CA THR A 2 27.48 -56.25 -50.92
C THR A 2 26.84 -56.63 -49.56
N PHE A 3 25.76 -55.90 -49.29
CA PHE A 3 24.50 -56.30 -48.67
C PHE A 3 24.06 -57.79 -48.82
N LYS A 4 23.34 -58.25 -47.79
CA LYS A 4 22.12 -59.11 -47.79
C LYS A 4 22.27 -60.63 -47.97
N ARG A 5 21.98 -61.38 -46.89
CA ARG A 5 20.71 -62.12 -46.59
C ARG A 5 21.01 -63.21 -45.53
N VAL A 6 20.41 -63.21 -44.33
CA VAL A 6 19.00 -63.51 -43.94
C VAL A 6 18.75 -65.02 -43.79
N PHE A 7 18.39 -65.39 -42.55
CA PHE A 7 17.55 -66.50 -42.11
C PHE A 7 18.15 -67.92 -42.01
N ILE A 8 18.40 -68.38 -40.78
CA ILE A 8 17.71 -69.47 -40.06
C ILE A 8 18.57 -69.87 -38.85
N THR A 9 18.29 -69.26 -37.70
CA THR A 9 18.62 -69.80 -36.37
C THR A 9 17.57 -69.29 -35.38
N SER A 10 16.30 -69.44 -35.77
CA SER A 10 15.12 -68.84 -35.14
C SER A 10 14.19 -69.86 -34.48
N VAL A 11 14.70 -70.89 -33.78
CA VAL A 11 13.80 -71.82 -33.06
C VAL A 11 14.24 -72.18 -31.63
N ALA A 12 15.49 -71.99 -31.21
CA ALA A 12 15.92 -72.39 -29.85
C ALA A 12 16.28 -71.23 -28.89
N LEU A 13 16.43 -69.99 -29.37
CA LEU A 13 16.65 -68.81 -28.52
C LEU A 13 15.38 -67.96 -28.29
N LEU A 14 14.23 -68.41 -28.80
CA LEU A 14 12.95 -67.71 -28.67
C LEU A 14 12.11 -68.17 -27.45
N ALA A 15 12.63 -69.10 -26.64
CA ALA A 15 11.91 -69.66 -25.48
C ALA A 15 12.36 -69.09 -24.11
N SER A 16 13.36 -68.19 -24.06
CA SER A 16 13.81 -67.54 -22.81
C SER A 16 13.51 -66.03 -22.74
N LEU A 17 12.66 -65.51 -23.64
CA LEU A 17 12.31 -64.08 -23.74
C LEU A 17 10.85 -63.75 -23.35
N LEU A 18 10.11 -64.67 -22.72
CA LEU A 18 8.71 -64.46 -22.29
C LEU A 18 8.40 -65.05 -20.90
N ALA A 19 9.30 -64.88 -19.94
CA ALA A 19 8.91 -64.90 -18.53
C ALA A 19 8.87 -63.45 -18.04
N ARG A 20 7.70 -62.78 -18.19
CA ARG A 20 7.42 -61.62 -17.33
C ARG A 20 7.41 -62.17 -15.90
N ALA A 21 8.39 -61.76 -15.08
CA ALA A 21 8.34 -62.06 -13.66
C ALA A 21 6.97 -61.60 -13.12
N ALA A 22 6.31 -62.44 -12.31
CA ALA A 22 5.03 -62.07 -11.72
C ALA A 22 5.22 -60.84 -10.81
N VAL A 23 4.24 -59.93 -10.80
CA VAL A 23 4.23 -58.77 -9.89
C VAL A 23 4.45 -59.26 -8.46
N THR A 24 5.49 -58.75 -7.80
CA THR A 24 5.81 -59.21 -6.44
C THR A 24 4.85 -58.53 -5.44
N PRO A 25 4.34 -59.22 -4.40
CA PRO A 25 3.45 -58.57 -3.44
C PRO A 25 4.09 -57.39 -2.71
N ILE A 26 5.38 -57.49 -2.37
CA ILE A 26 6.12 -56.47 -1.63
C ILE A 26 7.59 -56.43 -2.04
N TYR A 27 8.14 -55.22 -2.13
CA TYR A 27 9.56 -54.94 -2.21
C TYR A 27 9.99 -54.16 -0.96
N VAL A 28 11.08 -54.59 -0.32
CA VAL A 28 11.62 -53.95 0.89
C VAL A 28 13.11 -53.68 0.71
N ASN A 29 13.53 -52.42 0.91
CA ASN A 29 14.94 -52.04 0.98
C ASN A 29 15.35 -51.73 2.44
N GLU A 30 16.24 -52.55 3.00
CA GLU A 30 16.81 -52.39 4.35
C GLU A 30 18.26 -51.83 4.34
N GLY A 31 18.87 -51.67 3.17
CA GLY A 31 20.30 -51.36 3.03
C GLY A 31 20.60 -50.16 2.13
N THR A 32 21.86 -50.03 1.71
CA THR A 32 22.29 -49.03 0.74
C THR A 32 22.24 -49.61 -0.67
N LEU A 33 21.42 -49.04 -1.53
CA LEU A 33 21.27 -49.40 -2.94
C LEU A 33 21.75 -48.26 -3.83
N THR A 34 22.85 -48.48 -4.55
CA THR A 34 23.42 -47.58 -5.56
C THR A 34 23.17 -48.05 -6.99
N GLU A 35 22.89 -49.34 -7.18
CA GLU A 35 22.47 -49.94 -8.43
C GLU A 35 21.01 -50.39 -8.29
N VAL A 36 20.08 -49.49 -8.63
CA VAL A 36 18.66 -49.71 -8.38
C VAL A 36 18.04 -50.57 -9.50
N PRO A 37 17.40 -51.72 -9.17
CA PRO A 37 16.68 -52.52 -10.16
C PRO A 37 15.36 -51.87 -10.58
N GLN A 38 14.77 -52.33 -11.69
CA GLN A 38 13.37 -52.01 -11.96
C GLN A 38 12.48 -52.74 -10.96
N VAL A 39 11.84 -52.01 -10.04
CA VAL A 39 10.92 -52.60 -9.07
C VAL A 39 9.56 -52.83 -9.71
N ASP A 40 9.08 -54.06 -9.67
CA ASP A 40 7.71 -54.47 -10.04
C ASP A 40 7.03 -55.14 -8.84
N ALA A 41 6.35 -54.33 -8.04
CA ALA A 41 5.70 -54.80 -6.82
C ALA A 41 4.48 -53.96 -6.44
N THR A 42 3.47 -54.57 -5.80
CA THR A 42 2.27 -53.83 -5.34
C THR A 42 2.54 -52.92 -4.15
N VAL A 43 3.52 -53.26 -3.30
CA VAL A 43 3.94 -52.48 -2.13
C VAL A 43 5.44 -52.23 -2.22
N PHE A 44 5.86 -50.97 -2.06
CA PHE A 44 7.25 -50.55 -1.98
C PHE A 44 7.54 -49.98 -0.59
N VAL A 45 8.56 -50.52 0.07
CA VAL A 45 9.02 -50.03 1.38
C VAL A 45 10.52 -49.75 1.33
N ASN A 46 10.92 -48.55 1.76
CA ASN A 46 12.30 -48.15 1.94
C ASN A 46 12.60 -47.78 3.40
N HIS A 47 13.51 -48.52 4.01
CA HIS A 47 14.10 -48.25 5.33
C HIS A 47 15.54 -47.74 5.21
N GLY A 48 16.25 -48.11 4.14
CA GLY A 48 17.64 -47.75 3.90
C GLY A 48 17.87 -46.54 2.98
N LEU A 49 18.99 -46.57 2.26
CA LEU A 49 19.38 -45.58 1.26
C LEU A 49 19.07 -46.11 -0.14
N PHE A 50 18.28 -45.38 -0.93
CA PHE A 50 17.90 -45.74 -2.30
C PHE A 50 18.36 -44.66 -3.28
N LEU A 51 19.39 -44.95 -4.09
CA LEU A 51 20.00 -44.02 -5.02
C LEU A 51 19.76 -44.46 -6.47
N ALA A 52 18.84 -43.79 -7.16
CA ALA A 52 18.52 -44.08 -8.56
C ALA A 52 19.16 -43.05 -9.52
N ALA A 53 19.56 -43.49 -10.71
CA ALA A 53 20.02 -42.60 -11.77
C ALA A 53 19.56 -43.12 -13.14
N SER A 54 18.87 -42.28 -13.91
CA SER A 54 18.38 -42.62 -15.25
C SER A 54 18.17 -41.35 -16.09
N PRO A 55 18.01 -41.44 -17.43
CA PRO A 55 17.71 -40.26 -18.25
C PRO A 55 16.37 -39.59 -17.96
N LEU A 56 15.42 -40.34 -17.37
CA LEU A 56 14.09 -39.88 -16.95
C LEU A 56 13.91 -40.11 -15.45
N ALA A 57 12.91 -39.50 -14.83
CA ALA A 57 12.56 -39.76 -13.43
C ALA A 57 12.28 -41.26 -13.18
N TYR A 58 12.89 -41.82 -12.14
CA TYR A 58 12.73 -43.23 -11.75
C TYR A 58 11.28 -43.51 -11.33
N GLN A 59 10.77 -44.67 -11.75
CA GLN A 59 9.41 -45.12 -11.48
C GLN A 59 9.37 -46.64 -11.27
N THR A 60 8.45 -47.10 -10.43
CA THR A 60 8.18 -48.52 -10.20
C THR A 60 7.01 -49.00 -11.07
N LEU A 61 6.88 -50.31 -11.28
CA LEU A 61 5.75 -50.94 -11.98
C LEU A 61 4.75 -51.50 -10.97
N ASN A 62 3.46 -51.34 -11.28
CA ASN A 62 2.30 -51.89 -10.57
C ASN A 62 2.20 -51.55 -9.07
N THR A 63 2.94 -50.54 -8.59
CA THR A 63 2.96 -50.16 -7.17
C THR A 63 1.79 -49.29 -6.77
N LEU A 64 1.07 -49.72 -5.73
CA LEU A 64 -0.09 -49.04 -5.17
C LEU A 64 0.23 -48.33 -3.85
N ILE A 65 1.20 -48.84 -3.09
CA ILE A 65 1.54 -48.33 -1.76
C ILE A 65 3.03 -48.08 -1.70
N PHE A 66 3.41 -46.85 -1.35
CA PHE A 66 4.78 -46.42 -1.12
C PHE A 66 4.96 -46.03 0.35
N THR A 67 5.97 -46.60 1.01
CA THR A 67 6.36 -46.26 2.38
C THR A 67 7.85 -45.96 2.41
N ASN A 68 8.22 -44.75 2.82
CA ASN A 68 9.60 -44.36 3.05
C ASN A 68 9.80 -43.96 4.51
N THR A 69 10.76 -44.61 5.16
CA THR A 69 11.28 -44.26 6.49
C THR A 69 12.77 -43.94 6.46
N GLY A 70 13.43 -44.18 5.31
CA GLY A 70 14.85 -43.91 5.07
C GLY A 70 15.08 -42.73 4.13
N THR A 71 16.17 -42.80 3.36
CA THR A 71 16.54 -41.77 2.38
C THR A 71 16.42 -42.29 0.96
N MET A 72 15.72 -41.55 0.10
CA MET A 72 15.65 -41.82 -1.34
C MET A 72 16.23 -40.62 -2.08
N THR A 73 17.06 -40.84 -3.09
CA THR A 73 17.54 -39.77 -3.97
C THR A 73 17.65 -40.26 -5.41
N SER A 74 17.30 -39.40 -6.35
CA SER A 74 17.37 -39.75 -7.77
C SER A 74 17.79 -38.60 -8.67
N ALA A 75 18.53 -38.93 -9.72
CA ALA A 75 18.85 -38.04 -10.85
C ALA A 75 18.19 -38.58 -12.13
N PRO A 76 17.28 -37.83 -12.79
CA PRO A 76 16.80 -36.50 -12.43
C PRO A 76 15.78 -36.52 -11.28
N GLY A 77 15.17 -37.64 -10.90
CA GLY A 77 14.15 -37.61 -9.84
C GLY A 77 13.23 -38.83 -9.78
N PHE A 78 12.05 -38.67 -9.18
CA PHE A 78 11.08 -39.75 -8.98
C PHE A 78 9.69 -39.41 -9.53
N ASN A 79 9.02 -40.42 -10.07
CA ASN A 79 7.60 -40.36 -10.44
C ASN A 79 6.83 -41.49 -9.73
N PHE A 80 6.24 -41.14 -8.59
CA PHE A 80 5.44 -42.02 -7.76
C PHE A 80 3.97 -41.98 -8.18
N ALA A 81 3.57 -43.00 -8.95
CA ALA A 81 2.20 -43.27 -9.34
C ALA A 81 2.06 -44.78 -9.60
N THR A 82 0.84 -45.27 -9.77
CA THR A 82 0.65 -46.63 -10.27
C THR A 82 0.93 -46.62 -11.77
N PHE A 83 2.01 -47.27 -12.19
CA PHE A 83 2.29 -47.52 -13.60
C PHE A 83 1.97 -48.98 -13.93
N GLY A 84 0.84 -49.20 -14.60
CA GLY A 84 0.39 -50.54 -14.93
C GLY A 84 1.30 -51.22 -15.95
N SER A 85 1.29 -52.55 -15.96
CA SER A 85 1.98 -53.37 -16.96
C SER A 85 1.47 -53.17 -18.41
N ASP A 86 0.35 -52.46 -18.53
CA ASP A 86 -0.31 -51.99 -19.76
C ASP A 86 0.20 -50.61 -20.21
N GLY A 87 1.08 -49.97 -19.42
CA GLY A 87 1.63 -48.64 -19.69
C GLY A 87 0.71 -47.48 -19.28
N VAL A 88 -0.42 -47.76 -18.62
CA VAL A 88 -1.36 -46.74 -18.15
C VAL A 88 -0.94 -46.23 -16.78
N ARG A 89 -1.01 -44.92 -16.57
CA ARG A 89 -0.74 -44.28 -15.29
C ARG A 89 -2.04 -43.94 -14.57
N THR A 90 -2.15 -44.35 -13.31
CA THR A 90 -3.22 -43.98 -12.40
C THR A 90 -2.65 -43.56 -11.05
N PRO A 91 -3.40 -42.83 -10.20
CA PRO A 91 -2.95 -42.53 -8.84
C PRO A 91 -2.61 -43.81 -8.06
N ALA A 92 -1.56 -43.75 -7.25
CA ALA A 92 -1.31 -44.77 -6.23
C ALA A 92 -2.40 -44.72 -5.16
N LYS A 93 -2.57 -45.79 -4.38
CA LYS A 93 -3.52 -45.79 -3.27
C LYS A 93 -3.00 -44.97 -2.09
N GLN A 94 -1.72 -45.14 -1.75
CA GLN A 94 -1.13 -44.47 -0.58
C GLN A 94 0.35 -44.17 -0.79
N PHE A 95 0.75 -42.98 -0.37
CA PHE A 95 2.13 -42.55 -0.28
C PHE A 95 2.40 -42.06 1.15
N TYR A 96 3.38 -42.67 1.83
CA TYR A 96 3.78 -42.31 3.18
C TYR A 96 5.27 -42.02 3.25
N ASN A 97 5.65 -40.82 3.69
CA ASN A 97 7.03 -40.44 4.01
C ASN A 97 7.12 -40.01 5.48
N ASP A 98 7.90 -40.74 6.27
CA ASP A 98 7.97 -40.61 7.73
C ASP A 98 8.75 -39.36 8.19
N PHE A 99 8.74 -39.06 9.49
CA PHE A 99 9.26 -37.78 10.04
C PHE A 99 10.78 -37.59 9.87
N ASP A 100 11.57 -38.66 9.89
CA ASP A 100 13.02 -38.63 9.63
C ASP A 100 13.37 -38.94 8.15
N ALA A 101 12.36 -39.20 7.33
CA ALA A 101 12.55 -39.69 5.97
C ALA A 101 12.74 -38.54 4.96
N THR A 102 13.69 -38.71 4.04
CA THR A 102 14.02 -37.70 3.03
C THR A 102 13.89 -38.27 1.62
N ILE A 103 13.23 -37.52 0.73
CA ILE A 103 13.23 -37.78 -0.70
C ILE A 103 13.83 -36.59 -1.42
N GLY A 104 14.95 -36.86 -2.07
CA GLY A 104 15.74 -35.89 -2.82
C GLY A 104 15.64 -36.09 -4.33
N SER A 105 15.75 -35.00 -5.07
CA SER A 105 15.96 -34.99 -6.51
C SER A 105 16.98 -33.90 -6.85
N GLY A 106 17.97 -34.21 -7.68
CA GLY A 106 19.04 -33.26 -8.00
C GLY A 106 20.09 -33.84 -8.94
N PHE A 107 21.10 -33.03 -9.27
CA PHE A 107 22.30 -33.53 -9.95
C PHE A 107 23.13 -34.35 -8.96
N ILE A 108 23.87 -35.36 -9.45
CA ILE A 108 24.72 -36.21 -8.60
C ILE A 108 25.77 -35.39 -7.82
N GLU A 109 26.14 -34.21 -8.33
CA GLU A 109 27.06 -33.25 -7.71
C GLU A 109 26.44 -32.44 -6.54
N ASP A 110 25.10 -32.37 -6.47
CA ASP A 110 24.34 -31.69 -5.40
C ASP A 110 23.93 -32.65 -4.26
N LEU A 111 24.39 -33.90 -4.31
CA LEU A 111 24.08 -34.88 -3.26
C LEU A 111 24.80 -34.50 -1.96
N PRO A 112 24.18 -34.68 -0.79
CA PRO A 112 24.73 -34.30 0.51
C PRO A 112 25.95 -35.14 0.98
N PHE A 113 26.56 -35.94 0.09
CA PHE A 113 27.68 -36.83 0.38
C PHE A 113 28.79 -36.71 -0.68
N PRO A 114 30.08 -36.62 -0.29
CA PRO A 114 31.19 -36.59 -1.22
C PRO A 114 31.44 -38.00 -1.75
N ILE A 115 30.85 -38.37 -2.88
CA ILE A 115 31.05 -39.71 -3.47
C ILE A 115 32.23 -39.74 -4.47
N PHE A 116 32.73 -38.59 -4.96
CA PHE A 116 33.73 -38.57 -6.05
C PHE A 116 34.81 -37.48 -5.96
N GLN A 117 35.39 -37.20 -4.78
CA GLN A 117 36.37 -36.09 -4.67
C GLN A 117 37.86 -36.44 -4.71
N ASP A 118 38.27 -37.70 -4.83
CA ASP A 118 39.70 -38.06 -4.70
C ASP A 118 40.31 -38.89 -5.85
N ASP A 119 39.81 -38.81 -7.09
CA ASP A 119 40.51 -39.40 -8.25
C ASP A 119 40.71 -38.40 -9.42
N PRO A 120 41.94 -37.89 -9.63
CA PRO A 120 42.27 -36.96 -10.72
C PRO A 120 42.26 -37.61 -12.12
N THR A 121 41.98 -38.92 -12.25
CA THR A 121 41.90 -39.61 -13.55
C THR A 121 40.47 -39.70 -14.13
N THR A 122 39.45 -39.22 -13.42
CA THR A 122 38.03 -39.30 -13.83
C THR A 122 37.51 -38.11 -14.67
N ALA A 123 38.39 -37.17 -15.06
CA ALA A 123 38.03 -35.96 -15.82
C ALA A 123 37.28 -36.23 -17.15
N ASN A 124 37.32 -37.46 -17.68
CA ASN A 124 36.62 -37.85 -18.90
C ASN A 124 35.21 -38.44 -18.69
N LEU A 125 34.75 -38.64 -17.44
CA LEU A 125 33.38 -39.10 -17.15
C LEU A 125 32.43 -37.95 -16.80
N THR A 126 32.96 -36.83 -16.28
CA THR A 126 32.20 -35.59 -16.02
C THR A 126 31.69 -34.96 -17.33
N GLU A 127 32.44 -35.07 -18.43
CA GLU A 127 32.00 -34.63 -19.76
C GLU A 127 30.97 -35.56 -20.42
N GLN A 128 30.96 -36.87 -20.11
CA GLN A 128 29.95 -37.81 -20.61
C GLN A 128 28.64 -37.75 -19.80
N LEU A 129 28.69 -37.41 -18.51
CA LEU A 129 27.50 -37.21 -17.66
C LEU A 129 26.76 -35.90 -17.98
N PHE A 130 27.44 -34.91 -18.55
CA PHE A 130 26.81 -33.67 -19.06
C PHE A 130 25.77 -33.94 -20.18
N LEU A 131 25.90 -35.06 -20.91
CA LEU A 131 24.99 -35.46 -22.00
C LEU A 131 23.79 -36.30 -21.54
N LEU A 132 23.78 -36.83 -20.31
CA LEU A 132 22.65 -37.61 -19.75
C LEU A 132 21.65 -36.74 -18.94
N ASN A 133 22.02 -35.50 -18.62
CA ASN A 133 21.28 -34.56 -17.78
C ASN A 133 20.29 -33.67 -18.57
N ALA A 134 19.48 -34.26 -19.44
CA ALA A 134 18.53 -33.51 -20.26
C ALA A 134 17.26 -33.07 -19.51
N GLU A 135 16.89 -33.77 -18.43
CA GLU A 135 15.67 -33.49 -17.66
C GLU A 135 15.95 -32.80 -16.31
N ARG A 136 15.03 -31.93 -15.92
CA ARG A 136 15.11 -31.11 -14.70
C ARG A 136 14.84 -31.95 -13.45
N PRO A 137 15.35 -31.57 -12.26
CA PRO A 137 15.02 -32.24 -11.01
C PRO A 137 13.51 -32.31 -10.76
N GLN A 138 12.95 -33.50 -10.54
CA GLN A 138 11.50 -33.69 -10.37
C GLN A 138 11.14 -34.67 -9.25
N ILE A 139 10.18 -34.29 -8.42
CA ILE A 139 9.47 -35.20 -7.50
C ILE A 139 7.99 -35.11 -7.84
N LEU A 140 7.47 -36.11 -8.53
CA LEU A 140 6.07 -36.19 -8.92
C LEU A 140 5.39 -37.28 -8.08
N ILE A 141 4.36 -36.92 -7.32
CA ILE A 141 3.59 -37.86 -6.51
C ILE A 141 2.11 -37.72 -6.88
N SER A 142 1.52 -38.82 -7.38
CA SER A 142 0.09 -38.93 -7.64
C SER A 142 -0.49 -40.09 -6.84
N ALA A 143 -1.31 -39.80 -5.82
CA ALA A 143 -1.92 -40.82 -4.96
C ALA A 143 -3.26 -40.39 -4.34
N GLU A 144 -4.16 -41.33 -4.03
CA GLU A 144 -5.42 -41.06 -3.31
C GLU A 144 -5.15 -40.43 -1.93
N SER A 145 -4.11 -40.91 -1.23
CA SER A 145 -3.64 -40.33 0.03
C SER A 145 -2.12 -40.14 0.02
N ILE A 146 -1.68 -38.91 0.30
CA ILE A 146 -0.28 -38.53 0.49
C ILE A 146 -0.12 -38.04 1.92
N ILE A 147 0.75 -38.69 2.68
CA ILE A 147 1.13 -38.26 4.03
C ILE A 147 2.64 -38.04 4.01
N ASN A 148 3.06 -36.81 4.26
CA ASN A 148 4.46 -36.47 4.43
C ASN A 148 4.66 -35.87 5.83
N ARG A 149 5.58 -36.45 6.60
CA ARG A 149 6.06 -35.92 7.88
C ARG A 149 7.52 -35.45 7.81
N GLY A 150 8.29 -35.94 6.83
CA GLY A 150 9.69 -35.61 6.62
C GLY A 150 9.91 -34.58 5.52
N TYR A 151 10.92 -34.83 4.67
CA TYR A 151 11.41 -33.85 3.69
C TYR A 151 11.24 -34.29 2.24
N PHE A 152 10.70 -33.39 1.41
CA PHE A 152 10.83 -33.42 -0.05
C PHE A 152 11.72 -32.27 -0.49
N ARG A 153 12.86 -32.58 -1.13
CA ARG A 153 13.85 -31.60 -1.56
C ARG A 153 14.20 -31.80 -3.03
N ALA A 154 13.97 -30.78 -3.84
CA ALA A 154 14.39 -30.77 -5.25
C ALA A 154 15.50 -29.73 -5.47
N GLY A 155 16.44 -30.01 -6.35
CA GLY A 155 17.47 -29.05 -6.77
C GLY A 155 16.88 -27.82 -7.45
N ALA A 156 17.68 -26.76 -7.60
CA ALA A 156 17.21 -25.38 -7.78
C ALA A 156 16.45 -25.00 -9.06
N ALA A 157 16.37 -25.89 -10.05
CA ALA A 157 15.50 -25.74 -11.23
C ALA A 157 14.26 -26.64 -11.16
N GLY A 158 14.06 -27.30 -10.03
CA GLY A 158 13.22 -28.48 -9.92
C GLY A 158 11.73 -28.20 -9.78
N LEU A 159 10.96 -29.27 -9.91
CA LEU A 159 9.51 -29.30 -9.71
C LEU A 159 9.17 -30.37 -8.67
N ILE A 160 8.53 -29.95 -7.57
CA ILE A 160 7.81 -30.87 -6.69
C ILE A 160 6.33 -30.72 -6.99
N ARG A 161 5.66 -31.81 -7.38
CA ARG A 161 4.22 -31.82 -7.64
C ARG A 161 3.56 -32.94 -6.85
N LEU A 162 2.61 -32.56 -6.00
CA LEU A 162 1.78 -33.45 -5.20
C LEU A 162 0.34 -33.36 -5.71
N GLU A 163 -0.20 -34.46 -6.19
CA GLU A 163 -1.56 -34.55 -6.69
C GLU A 163 -2.30 -35.70 -6.01
N GLY A 164 -3.37 -35.39 -5.27
CA GLY A 164 -4.07 -36.43 -4.54
C GLY A 164 -5.44 -36.08 -4.00
N GLY A 165 -6.14 -37.10 -3.49
CA GLY A 165 -7.41 -36.91 -2.79
C GLY A 165 -7.17 -36.19 -1.46
N LYS A 166 -6.46 -36.87 -0.55
CA LYS A 166 -6.06 -36.33 0.76
C LYS A 166 -4.55 -36.11 0.81
N ILE A 167 -4.12 -34.88 1.08
CA ILE A 167 -2.71 -34.53 1.29
C ILE A 167 -2.54 -33.97 2.70
N ASP A 168 -1.76 -34.67 3.54
CA ASP A 168 -1.38 -34.22 4.88
C ASP A 168 0.13 -33.91 4.90
N LEU A 169 0.47 -32.62 4.96
CA LEU A 169 1.84 -32.11 5.07
C LEU A 169 2.18 -31.63 6.48
N THR A 170 1.37 -32.00 7.47
CA THR A 170 1.50 -31.48 8.82
C THR A 170 2.88 -31.77 9.39
N ARG A 171 3.58 -30.70 9.79
CA ARG A 171 4.96 -30.68 10.30
C ARG A 171 6.02 -31.18 9.32
N SER A 172 5.78 -31.09 8.01
CA SER A 172 6.75 -31.50 6.99
C SER A 172 7.49 -30.33 6.34
N GLY A 173 8.62 -30.65 5.69
CA GLY A 173 9.37 -29.74 4.83
C GLY A 173 9.24 -30.11 3.36
N VAL A 174 8.76 -29.19 2.53
CA VAL A 174 8.63 -29.39 1.07
C VAL A 174 9.26 -28.21 0.36
N GLY A 175 10.30 -28.40 -0.42
CA GLY A 175 10.80 -27.27 -1.17
C GLY A 175 11.87 -27.55 -2.20
N VAL A 176 12.07 -26.51 -2.98
CA VAL A 176 13.16 -26.42 -3.94
C VAL A 176 14.31 -25.69 -3.27
N GLU A 177 15.49 -26.29 -3.33
CA GLU A 177 16.72 -25.73 -2.78
C GLU A 177 17.13 -24.49 -3.59
N PRO A 178 17.68 -23.45 -2.93
CA PRO A 178 18.20 -22.29 -3.63
C PRO A 178 19.39 -22.68 -4.53
N PHE A 179 19.50 -22.14 -5.74
CA PHE A 179 20.71 -22.39 -6.54
C PHE A 179 21.89 -21.61 -5.93
N SER A 180 23.05 -22.25 -5.85
CA SER A 180 24.28 -21.71 -5.26
C SER A 180 25.13 -20.87 -6.23
N GLY A 181 24.69 -20.74 -7.49
CA GLY A 181 25.43 -20.09 -8.58
C GLY A 181 25.95 -21.11 -9.59
N GLY A 182 26.59 -20.63 -10.65
CA GLY A 182 27.19 -21.48 -11.68
C GLY A 182 28.14 -20.67 -12.54
N ARG A 183 29.34 -21.17 -12.87
CA ARG A 183 30.29 -20.35 -13.62
C ARG A 183 29.77 -20.10 -15.04
N GLY A 184 29.51 -18.83 -15.36
CA GLY A 184 29.43 -18.39 -16.74
C GLY A 184 30.74 -18.69 -17.48
N SER A 185 30.68 -18.76 -18.81
CA SER A 185 31.84 -19.00 -19.65
C SER A 185 31.97 -17.88 -20.68
N PHE A 186 33.18 -17.56 -21.10
CA PHE A 186 33.41 -16.56 -22.14
C PHE A 186 34.51 -17.02 -23.09
N THR A 187 34.40 -16.57 -24.33
CA THR A 187 35.42 -16.66 -25.37
C THR A 187 35.90 -15.25 -25.71
N GLU A 188 36.80 -15.10 -26.68
CA GLU A 188 37.32 -13.80 -27.09
C GLU A 188 36.24 -12.81 -27.54
N THR A 189 35.11 -13.30 -28.07
CA THR A 189 34.06 -12.47 -28.67
C THR A 189 32.67 -12.68 -28.06
N ASN A 190 32.50 -13.68 -27.20
CA ASN A 190 31.19 -14.12 -26.74
C ASN A 190 31.19 -14.53 -25.27
N PHE A 191 30.01 -14.62 -24.65
CA PHE A 191 29.84 -15.19 -23.32
C PHE A 191 28.51 -15.91 -23.13
N PHE A 192 28.49 -16.87 -22.20
CA PHE A 192 27.31 -17.42 -21.56
C PHE A 192 27.15 -16.73 -20.20
N PRO A 193 26.03 -16.04 -19.94
CA PRO A 193 25.78 -15.40 -18.65
C PRO A 193 25.70 -16.46 -17.54
N GLU A 194 26.15 -16.09 -16.35
CA GLU A 194 25.89 -16.88 -15.15
C GLU A 194 24.39 -16.93 -14.84
N SER A 195 23.90 -18.08 -14.35
CA SER A 195 22.51 -18.26 -13.95
C SER A 195 22.03 -17.17 -12.99
N GLY A 196 20.86 -16.62 -13.29
CA GLY A 196 20.26 -15.53 -12.54
C GLY A 196 20.95 -14.17 -12.68
N ILE A 197 21.79 -13.96 -13.71
CA ILE A 197 22.27 -12.65 -14.15
C ILE A 197 21.66 -12.32 -15.52
N ILE A 198 21.01 -11.15 -15.63
CA ILE A 198 20.32 -10.72 -16.85
C ILE A 198 20.87 -9.36 -17.30
N ASP A 199 21.24 -9.24 -18.57
CA ASP A 199 21.73 -7.98 -19.14
C ASP A 199 20.60 -6.94 -19.26
N LEU A 200 20.84 -5.71 -18.80
CA LEU A 200 19.91 -4.59 -18.95
C LEU A 200 20.39 -3.59 -19.99
N HIS A 201 21.63 -3.12 -19.89
CA HIS A 201 22.24 -2.22 -20.87
C HIS A 201 23.76 -2.35 -20.87
N TRP A 202 24.42 -1.92 -21.94
CA TRP A 202 25.86 -2.00 -22.09
C TRP A 202 26.39 -0.84 -22.95
N GLY A 203 27.60 -0.41 -22.68
CA GLY A 203 28.29 0.60 -23.47
C GLY A 203 29.78 0.58 -23.21
N MET A 204 30.57 0.90 -24.22
CA MET A 204 32.01 1.12 -24.11
C MET A 204 32.45 2.05 -25.23
N ASN A 205 33.50 2.83 -25.03
CA ASN A 205 34.21 3.49 -26.13
C ASN A 205 35.55 2.80 -26.39
N ASP A 206 35.97 2.76 -27.65
CA ASP A 206 37.35 2.45 -27.98
C ASP A 206 38.20 3.73 -27.93
N ALA A 207 39.51 3.58 -27.74
CA ALA A 207 40.45 4.69 -27.70
C ALA A 207 40.64 5.40 -29.06
N SER A 208 39.84 5.10 -30.09
CA SER A 208 40.00 5.64 -31.44
C SER A 208 39.14 6.87 -31.74
N GLY A 209 38.21 7.26 -30.84
CA GLY A 209 37.42 8.47 -31.00
C GLY A 209 36.48 8.48 -32.21
N GLN A 210 36.19 7.32 -32.81
CA GLN A 210 35.47 7.18 -34.09
C GLN A 210 33.94 7.34 -34.01
N ASP A 211 33.38 7.76 -32.88
CA ASP A 211 31.92 7.97 -32.77
C ASP A 211 31.49 9.45 -32.67
N GLY A 212 32.43 10.40 -32.79
CA GLY A 212 32.12 11.82 -32.99
C GLY A 212 31.25 12.48 -31.91
N ARG A 213 31.16 11.90 -30.71
CA ARG A 213 30.25 12.32 -29.63
C ARG A 213 31.03 12.88 -28.43
N PRO A 214 30.56 13.97 -27.80
CA PRO A 214 31.36 14.71 -26.82
C PRO A 214 31.73 13.87 -25.59
N ILE A 215 33.02 13.94 -25.25
CA ILE A 215 33.64 13.41 -24.04
C ILE A 215 33.16 14.26 -22.85
N PRO A 216 32.58 13.69 -21.78
CA PRO A 216 32.02 14.52 -20.72
C PRO A 216 33.00 14.68 -19.55
N SER A 217 33.17 15.94 -19.14
CA SER A 217 34.13 16.41 -18.15
C SER A 217 33.79 15.97 -16.72
N LEU A 218 34.75 15.40 -15.99
CA LEU A 218 34.74 15.44 -14.52
C LEU A 218 35.22 16.83 -14.09
N GLY A 219 34.28 17.77 -13.97
CA GLY A 219 34.57 19.09 -13.39
C GLY A 219 34.78 18.98 -11.85
N PRO A 220 35.58 19.88 -11.24
CA PRO A 220 35.91 19.89 -9.81
C PRO A 220 34.72 19.98 -8.83
N GLY A 221 33.48 20.10 -9.31
CA GLY A 221 32.26 20.19 -8.51
C GLY A 221 31.49 18.87 -8.31
N SER A 222 31.98 17.74 -8.82
CA SER A 222 31.24 16.46 -8.83
C SER A 222 31.36 15.61 -7.54
N VAL A 223 32.20 16.03 -6.58
CA VAL A 223 32.30 15.43 -5.24
C VAL A 223 32.23 16.54 -4.19
N ALA A 224 31.01 16.93 -3.81
CA ALA A 224 30.79 18.02 -2.87
C ALA A 224 30.78 17.54 -1.40
N SER A 225 31.71 18.12 -0.63
CA SER A 225 31.69 18.38 0.82
C SER A 225 31.55 17.22 1.82
N ILE A 226 32.46 17.23 2.80
CA ILE A 226 32.61 16.27 3.88
C ILE A 226 31.81 16.77 5.10
N THR A 227 30.59 16.26 5.26
CA THR A 227 30.03 15.83 6.55
C THR A 227 28.89 14.84 6.24
N GLN A 228 29.20 13.54 6.29
CA GLN A 228 28.28 12.38 6.24
C GLN A 228 27.57 11.98 4.93
N SER A 229 27.74 12.63 3.77
CA SER A 229 27.21 12.07 2.49
C SER A 229 28.01 12.50 1.25
N ILE A 230 28.88 11.61 0.75
CA ILE A 230 29.59 11.83 -0.52
C ILE A 230 28.60 11.59 -1.68
N ARG A 231 28.43 12.60 -2.55
CA ARG A 231 27.76 12.44 -3.84
C ARG A 231 28.80 12.22 -4.94
N ALA A 232 28.53 11.28 -5.84
CA ALA A 232 29.36 11.01 -7.02
C ALA A 232 28.46 10.76 -8.23
N ALA A 233 28.85 11.25 -9.39
CA ALA A 233 28.12 10.98 -10.62
C ALA A 233 29.09 10.68 -11.75
N SER A 234 28.76 9.69 -12.57
CA SER A 234 29.45 9.49 -13.82
C SER A 234 29.13 10.65 -14.77
N PRO A 235 30.06 10.99 -15.69
CA PRO A 235 29.74 11.71 -16.91
C PRO A 235 28.55 11.08 -17.67
N LEU A 236 27.84 11.88 -18.49
CA LEU A 236 26.81 11.37 -19.41
C LEU A 236 27.47 10.43 -20.44
N HIS A 237 27.03 9.20 -20.54
CA HIS A 237 27.65 8.21 -21.43
C HIS A 237 26.60 7.46 -22.25
N PHE A 238 27.02 6.95 -23.40
CA PHE A 238 26.15 6.18 -24.27
C PHE A 238 26.11 4.72 -23.83
N VAL A 239 24.90 4.18 -23.73
CA VAL A 239 24.64 2.75 -23.59
C VAL A 239 23.59 2.33 -24.61
N THR A 240 23.57 1.06 -24.95
CA THR A 240 22.49 0.44 -25.71
C THR A 240 21.83 -0.66 -24.87
N ASN A 241 20.65 -1.09 -25.28
CA ASN A 241 19.94 -2.19 -24.64
C ASN A 241 19.10 -2.97 -25.65
N PHE A 242 18.47 -4.04 -25.17
CA PHE A 242 17.60 -4.90 -25.99
C PHE A 242 16.50 -4.13 -26.74
N PHE A 243 15.87 -3.12 -26.11
CA PHE A 243 14.73 -2.39 -26.68
C PHE A 243 15.12 -1.16 -27.52
N ARG A 244 16.34 -0.67 -27.39
CA ARG A 244 16.84 0.57 -28.00
C ARG A 244 18.20 0.30 -28.63
N PRO A 245 18.26 -0.45 -29.75
CA PRO A 245 19.52 -0.85 -30.37
C PRO A 245 20.36 0.36 -30.87
N LEU A 246 19.72 1.50 -31.12
CA LEU A 246 20.38 2.76 -31.52
C LEU A 246 21.09 3.50 -30.37
N GLY A 247 20.99 3.00 -29.13
CA GLY A 247 21.61 3.59 -27.95
C GLY A 247 20.87 4.81 -27.37
N PHE A 248 21.23 5.19 -26.15
CA PHE A 248 20.74 6.35 -25.41
C PHE A 248 21.80 6.85 -24.41
N LEU A 249 21.69 8.13 -24.02
CA LEU A 249 22.55 8.72 -22.99
C LEU A 249 22.03 8.42 -21.58
N THR A 250 22.93 8.11 -20.66
CA THR A 250 22.61 7.90 -19.24
C THR A 250 23.75 8.36 -18.32
N SER A 251 23.52 8.37 -17.01
CA SER A 251 24.54 8.59 -15.98
C SER A 251 24.25 7.76 -14.73
N VAL A 252 25.31 7.31 -14.05
CA VAL A 252 25.23 6.64 -12.75
C VAL A 252 25.43 7.71 -11.68
N THR A 253 24.43 7.93 -10.83
CA THR A 253 24.48 8.93 -9.74
C THR A 253 24.31 8.25 -8.39
N LEU A 254 25.26 8.50 -7.50
CA LEU A 254 25.32 7.98 -6.14
C LEU A 254 25.19 9.14 -5.15
N THR A 255 24.32 8.98 -4.15
CA THR A 255 24.04 10.00 -3.13
C THR A 255 24.54 9.63 -1.73
N ASN A 256 24.74 8.34 -1.47
CA ASN A 256 25.28 7.82 -0.21
C ASN A 256 26.35 6.75 -0.48
N VAL A 257 27.58 7.21 -0.72
CA VAL A 257 28.68 6.40 -1.23
C VAL A 257 29.59 5.88 -0.13
N THR A 258 29.99 4.61 -0.25
CA THR A 258 31.16 4.05 0.41
C THR A 258 32.32 4.01 -0.58
N ALA A 259 33.46 4.59 -0.21
CA ALA A 259 34.64 4.70 -1.06
C ALA A 259 35.75 3.71 -0.65
N TYR A 260 36.36 3.07 -1.63
CA TYR A 260 37.50 2.16 -1.48
C TYR A 260 38.62 2.62 -2.40
N VAL A 261 39.77 2.98 -1.82
CA VAL A 261 40.88 3.59 -2.56
C VAL A 261 42.15 2.76 -2.47
N LEU A 262 42.79 2.56 -3.62
CA LEU A 262 44.13 2.01 -3.73
C LEU A 262 45.05 3.02 -4.42
N THR A 263 46.14 3.40 -3.76
CA THR A 263 47.21 4.21 -4.35
C THR A 263 48.51 3.42 -4.42
N ASN A 264 49.27 3.61 -5.50
CA ASN A 264 50.55 2.93 -5.71
C ASN A 264 51.56 3.86 -6.40
N ALA A 265 52.60 4.27 -5.70
CA ALA A 265 53.72 5.02 -6.28
C ALA A 265 54.70 4.02 -6.94
N VAL A 266 54.47 3.71 -8.21
CA VAL A 266 55.27 2.74 -8.98
C VAL A 266 56.72 3.21 -9.14
N SER A 267 56.93 4.52 -9.26
CA SER A 267 58.24 5.17 -9.23
C SER A 267 58.12 6.58 -8.65
N ALA A 268 59.25 7.30 -8.55
CA ALA A 268 59.26 8.71 -8.13
C ALA A 268 58.41 9.63 -9.04
N THR A 269 58.17 9.22 -10.29
CA THR A 269 57.45 10.01 -11.30
C THR A 269 56.20 9.34 -11.85
N ASN A 270 55.82 8.13 -11.38
CA ASN A 270 54.64 7.41 -11.88
C ASN A 270 53.81 6.86 -10.73
N TRP A 271 52.60 7.38 -10.56
CA TRP A 271 51.66 6.97 -9.52
C TRP A 271 50.37 6.42 -10.13
N LEU A 272 49.76 5.46 -9.45
CA LEU A 272 48.46 4.90 -9.80
C LEU A 272 47.46 5.18 -8.68
N VAL A 273 46.24 5.57 -9.06
CA VAL A 273 45.12 5.81 -8.15
C VAL A 273 43.90 5.07 -8.67
N GLN A 274 43.40 4.10 -7.89
CA GLN A 274 42.18 3.38 -8.18
C GLN A 274 41.13 3.69 -7.12
N VAL A 275 39.93 4.11 -7.55
CA VAL A 275 38.83 4.46 -6.65
C VAL A 275 37.59 3.67 -7.04
N VAL A 276 37.04 2.92 -6.08
CA VAL A 276 35.76 2.24 -6.23
C VAL A 276 34.74 2.90 -5.31
N LEU A 277 33.64 3.34 -5.88
CA LEU A 277 32.54 4.02 -5.19
C LEU A 277 31.30 3.14 -5.28
N VAL A 278 30.82 2.66 -4.14
CA VAL A 278 29.66 1.77 -4.07
C VAL A 278 28.56 2.39 -3.25
N GLN A 279 27.34 2.34 -3.78
CA GLN A 279 26.11 2.61 -3.05
C GLN A 279 25.29 1.32 -2.97
N SER A 280 24.84 0.97 -1.77
CA SER A 280 23.84 -0.08 -1.56
C SER A 280 22.57 0.55 -1.00
N LYS A 281 21.42 0.32 -1.65
CA LYS A 281 20.12 0.82 -1.17
C LYS A 281 19.60 0.07 0.05
N ASP A 282 19.97 -1.20 0.20
CA ASP A 282 19.55 -2.05 1.32
C ASP A 282 20.68 -2.21 2.34
N THR A 283 20.38 -1.87 3.60
CA THR A 283 21.30 -2.02 4.73
C THR A 283 21.60 -3.47 5.11
N ASN A 284 20.78 -4.42 4.64
CA ASN A 284 21.02 -5.86 4.83
C ASN A 284 22.04 -6.42 3.82
N ILE A 285 22.49 -5.63 2.85
CA ILE A 285 23.49 -6.01 1.87
C ILE A 285 24.81 -5.35 2.24
N THR A 286 25.77 -6.18 2.58
CA THR A 286 27.14 -5.77 2.89
C THR A 286 27.96 -5.64 1.60
N THR A 287 28.89 -4.71 1.61
CA THR A 287 29.82 -4.48 0.48
C THR A 287 31.25 -4.68 0.96
N GLU A 288 32.05 -5.40 0.18
CA GLU A 288 33.51 -5.49 0.34
C GLU A 288 34.20 -5.32 -1.01
N VAL A 289 35.31 -4.57 -1.06
CA VAL A 289 36.12 -4.43 -2.28
C VAL A 289 37.52 -5.01 -2.06
N LYS A 290 37.97 -5.82 -3.02
CA LYS A 290 39.33 -6.35 -3.11
C LYS A 290 40.01 -5.90 -4.38
N PHE A 291 41.33 -5.74 -4.32
CA PHE A 291 42.17 -5.39 -5.47
C PHE A 291 43.09 -6.56 -5.81
N LEU A 292 42.79 -7.27 -6.90
CA LEU A 292 43.51 -8.47 -7.35
C LEU A 292 44.67 -8.07 -8.27
N ARG A 293 45.72 -8.91 -8.34
CA ARG A 293 46.83 -8.66 -9.26
C ARG A 293 46.37 -8.86 -10.71
N SER A 294 46.84 -8.00 -11.62
CA SER A 294 46.67 -8.19 -13.06
C SER A 294 47.23 -9.53 -13.52
N SER A 295 46.61 -10.11 -14.55
CA SER A 295 47.15 -11.29 -15.25
C SER A 295 48.39 -10.93 -16.10
N VAL A 296 48.51 -9.67 -16.49
CA VAL A 296 49.68 -9.10 -17.18
C VAL A 296 50.75 -8.73 -16.15
N LEU A 297 51.83 -9.51 -16.08
CA LEU A 297 52.87 -9.38 -15.05
C LEU A 297 53.54 -7.99 -14.95
N THR A 298 53.60 -7.25 -16.06
CA THR A 298 54.18 -5.90 -16.11
C THR A 298 53.21 -4.81 -15.69
N ASN A 299 51.90 -5.10 -15.65
CA ASN A 299 50.89 -4.13 -15.28
C ASN A 299 50.77 -3.99 -13.76
N GLN A 300 50.98 -2.77 -13.27
CA GLN A 300 50.93 -2.44 -11.85
C GLN A 300 49.54 -2.05 -11.34
N TYR A 301 48.56 -1.87 -12.23
CA TYR A 301 47.16 -1.76 -11.85
C TYR A 301 46.64 -3.07 -11.25
N ARG A 302 45.60 -2.95 -10.43
CA ARG A 302 44.87 -4.07 -9.85
C ARG A 302 43.46 -4.17 -10.44
N THR A 303 42.90 -5.36 -10.45
CA THR A 303 41.48 -5.60 -10.79
C THR A 303 40.65 -5.39 -9.52
N PRO A 304 39.85 -4.30 -9.41
CA PRO A 304 38.88 -4.21 -8.33
C PRO A 304 37.77 -5.25 -8.51
N VAL A 305 37.43 -5.93 -7.41
CA VAL A 305 36.32 -6.86 -7.30
C VAL A 305 35.43 -6.40 -6.16
N VAL A 306 34.19 -6.04 -6.49
CA VAL A 306 33.15 -5.65 -5.54
C VAL A 306 32.32 -6.87 -5.20
N LYS A 307 32.31 -7.25 -3.92
CA LYS A 307 31.43 -8.27 -3.35
C LYS A 307 30.23 -7.58 -2.73
N LEU A 308 29.03 -7.93 -3.19
CA LEU A 308 27.75 -7.63 -2.56
C LEU A 308 27.27 -8.92 -1.90
N ALA A 309 27.04 -8.90 -0.59
CA ALA A 309 26.70 -10.11 0.15
C ALA A 309 25.60 -9.90 1.18
N THR A 310 24.71 -10.86 1.30
CA THR A 310 23.71 -10.90 2.36
C THR A 310 23.47 -12.31 2.85
N LYS A 311 22.92 -12.42 4.06
CA LYS A 311 22.59 -13.67 4.72
C LYS A 311 21.10 -13.94 4.56
N GLU A 312 20.77 -15.10 4.01
CA GLU A 312 19.41 -15.61 3.88
C GLU A 312 19.24 -16.87 4.76
N THR A 313 17.99 -17.19 5.10
CA THR A 313 17.62 -18.36 5.90
C THR A 313 16.65 -19.24 5.10
N ASN A 314 16.92 -20.55 5.05
CA ASN A 314 15.99 -21.52 4.51
C ASN A 314 14.89 -21.79 5.55
N VAL A 315 13.62 -21.56 5.20
CA VAL A 315 12.49 -21.71 6.13
C VAL A 315 12.18 -23.17 6.49
N ILE A 316 12.73 -24.15 5.76
CA ILE A 316 12.47 -25.58 5.97
C ILE A 316 13.27 -26.10 7.16
N ASP A 317 14.56 -25.79 7.23
CA ASP A 317 15.50 -26.32 8.24
C ASP A 317 16.18 -25.22 9.09
N ALA A 318 15.82 -23.96 8.87
CA ALA A 318 16.43 -22.79 9.50
C ALA A 318 17.94 -22.64 9.20
N ALA A 319 18.46 -23.35 8.21
CA ALA A 319 19.85 -23.21 7.79
C ALA A 319 20.09 -21.81 7.21
N SER A 320 21.20 -21.19 7.60
CA SER A 320 21.61 -19.92 7.04
C SER A 320 22.62 -20.11 5.92
N PHE A 321 22.47 -19.37 4.83
CA PHE A 321 23.42 -19.37 3.73
C PHE A 321 23.68 -17.93 3.24
N LEU A 322 24.79 -17.74 2.53
CA LEU A 322 25.17 -16.44 1.97
C LEU A 322 24.73 -16.36 0.52
N ARG A 323 24.11 -15.25 0.14
CA ARG A 323 23.96 -14.83 -1.25
C ARG A 323 25.06 -13.83 -1.55
N GLU A 324 25.86 -14.13 -2.56
CA GLU A 324 27.00 -13.32 -2.94
C GLU A 324 26.94 -12.99 -4.44
N VAL A 325 27.31 -11.77 -4.78
CA VAL A 325 27.54 -11.32 -6.16
C VAL A 325 28.88 -10.61 -6.19
N TYR A 326 29.75 -11.04 -7.09
CA TYR A 326 31.06 -10.48 -7.34
C TYR A 326 31.05 -9.79 -8.69
N LEU A 327 31.42 -8.52 -8.69
CA LEU A 327 31.58 -7.70 -9.88
C LEU A 327 33.05 -7.34 -10.02
N SER A 328 33.69 -7.85 -11.07
CA SER A 328 35.10 -7.58 -11.39
C SER A 328 35.17 -6.54 -12.50
N ASP A 329 36.10 -5.59 -12.37
CA ASP A 329 36.44 -4.64 -13.42
C ASP A 329 37.91 -4.78 -13.82
N PHE A 330 38.14 -5.24 -15.04
CA PHE A 330 39.43 -5.50 -15.64
C PHE A 330 40.01 -4.30 -16.40
N MET A 331 39.27 -3.20 -16.54
CA MET A 331 39.59 -2.08 -17.45
C MET A 331 41.02 -1.57 -17.30
N ALA A 332 41.52 -1.41 -16.08
CA ALA A 332 42.87 -0.91 -15.83
C ALA A 332 43.95 -1.99 -15.77
N SER A 333 43.57 -3.23 -15.44
CA SER A 333 44.49 -4.33 -15.22
C SER A 333 44.77 -5.16 -16.46
N GLU A 334 43.87 -5.19 -17.44
CA GLU A 334 43.98 -6.03 -18.65
C GLU A 334 43.97 -5.16 -19.93
N THR A 335 44.08 -5.79 -21.10
CA THR A 335 44.12 -5.12 -22.41
C THR A 335 43.23 -5.82 -23.43
N ASN A 336 43.02 -5.20 -24.60
CA ASN A 336 42.24 -5.74 -25.74
C ASN A 336 40.73 -5.96 -25.43
N PHE A 337 40.07 -4.94 -24.89
CA PHE A 337 38.65 -5.04 -24.57
C PHE A 337 37.76 -4.96 -25.81
N VAL A 338 36.82 -5.88 -25.89
CA VAL A 338 35.72 -5.92 -26.86
C VAL A 338 34.37 -5.93 -26.17
N LEU A 339 33.30 -5.73 -26.94
CA LEU A 339 31.94 -5.98 -26.49
C LEU A 339 31.60 -7.47 -26.72
N LEU A 340 31.37 -8.22 -25.65
CA LEU A 340 31.08 -9.66 -25.72
C LEU A 340 29.60 -9.88 -26.02
N THR A 341 29.29 -10.70 -27.04
CA THR A 341 27.92 -11.06 -27.37
C THR A 341 27.42 -12.17 -26.45
N ASN A 342 26.22 -12.01 -25.90
CA ASN A 342 25.56 -13.04 -25.11
C ASN A 342 25.06 -14.17 -26.02
N LEU A 343 25.58 -15.39 -25.88
CA LEU A 343 25.20 -16.53 -26.72
C LEU A 343 23.81 -17.11 -26.39
N LEU A 344 23.26 -16.78 -25.22
CA LEU A 344 21.95 -17.24 -24.79
C LEU A 344 20.82 -16.43 -25.47
N THR A 345 21.05 -15.13 -25.70
CA THR A 345 20.08 -14.24 -26.35
C THR A 345 20.45 -13.91 -27.80
N THR A 346 21.73 -14.04 -28.18
CA THR A 346 22.34 -13.62 -29.46
C THR A 346 22.21 -12.12 -29.78
N ILE A 347 21.64 -11.33 -28.85
CA ILE A 347 21.29 -9.91 -29.06
C ILE A 347 21.88 -9.04 -27.96
N THR A 348 21.85 -9.50 -26.71
CA THR A 348 22.40 -8.74 -25.58
C THR A 348 23.91 -8.84 -25.52
N ALA A 349 24.56 -7.89 -24.85
CA ALA A 349 26.02 -7.87 -24.77
C ALA A 349 26.50 -7.31 -23.42
N ARG A 350 27.78 -7.52 -23.13
CA ARG A 350 28.47 -6.99 -21.95
C ARG A 350 29.88 -6.54 -22.35
N PRO A 351 30.39 -5.39 -21.85
CA PRO A 351 31.79 -5.04 -22.04
C PRO A 351 32.70 -6.13 -21.43
N SER A 352 33.72 -6.59 -22.15
CA SER A 352 34.71 -7.55 -21.64
C SER A 352 35.53 -7.02 -20.45
N THR A 353 35.47 -5.72 -20.18
CA THR A 353 36.01 -5.11 -18.96
C THR A 353 35.29 -5.58 -17.71
N TYR A 354 34.03 -6.03 -17.80
CA TYR A 354 33.27 -6.50 -16.65
C TYR A 354 33.07 -8.00 -16.64
N ASP A 355 33.16 -8.57 -15.43
CA ASP A 355 32.62 -9.90 -15.14
C ASP A 355 31.74 -9.88 -13.90
N VAL A 356 30.62 -10.60 -13.97
CA VAL A 356 29.65 -10.71 -12.88
C VAL A 356 29.43 -12.18 -12.60
N THR A 357 29.71 -12.58 -11.36
CA THR A 357 29.59 -13.97 -10.93
C THR A 357 29.07 -14.10 -9.50
N ARG A 358 28.43 -15.22 -9.14
CA ARG A 358 28.02 -15.50 -7.75
C ARG A 358 29.01 -16.35 -6.98
N ILE A 359 30.09 -16.77 -7.66
CA ILE A 359 31.17 -17.56 -7.06
C ILE A 359 32.40 -16.66 -6.93
N PRO A 360 33.15 -16.71 -5.81
CA PRO A 360 34.33 -15.88 -5.65
C PRO A 360 35.34 -16.08 -6.82
N PRO A 361 35.77 -14.99 -7.48
CA PRO A 361 36.81 -15.06 -8.50
C PRO A 361 38.11 -15.62 -7.94
N ARG A 362 38.92 -16.25 -8.81
CA ARG A 362 40.22 -16.78 -8.40
C ARG A 362 41.10 -15.67 -7.83
N GLY A 363 41.70 -15.91 -6.66
CA GLY A 363 42.56 -14.93 -5.99
C GLY A 363 41.83 -13.88 -5.15
N TYR A 364 40.50 -13.88 -5.11
CA TYR A 364 39.71 -12.94 -4.29
C TYR A 364 40.10 -12.97 -2.82
N LEU A 365 40.22 -14.17 -2.23
CA LEU A 365 40.59 -14.36 -0.81
C LEU A 365 41.95 -13.77 -0.45
N THR A 366 42.88 -13.73 -1.40
CA THR A 366 44.24 -13.19 -1.25
C THR A 366 44.38 -11.75 -1.77
N GLY A 367 43.29 -11.15 -2.25
CA GLY A 367 43.29 -9.80 -2.82
C GLY A 367 43.65 -8.72 -1.79
N GLY A 368 44.28 -7.65 -2.26
CA GLY A 368 44.61 -6.49 -1.43
C GLY A 368 43.36 -5.74 -0.97
N LYS A 369 43.44 -5.08 0.19
CA LYS A 369 42.43 -4.13 0.66
C LYS A 369 42.83 -2.70 0.25
N SER A 370 41.91 -1.76 0.41
CA SER A 370 42.22 -0.32 0.30
C SER A 370 43.38 0.07 1.21
N ASN A 371 44.22 1.00 0.75
CA ASN A 371 45.37 1.52 1.50
C ASN A 371 45.32 3.06 1.69
N ALA A 372 44.28 3.71 1.16
CA ALA A 372 44.10 5.15 1.23
C ALA A 372 42.63 5.52 1.48
N VAL A 373 42.39 6.79 1.79
CA VAL A 373 41.05 7.39 1.97
C VAL A 373 40.77 8.35 0.82
N LEU A 374 39.52 8.41 0.37
CA LEU A 374 39.11 9.37 -0.65
C LEU A 374 39.10 10.79 -0.06
N THR A 375 39.89 11.69 -0.64
CA THR A 375 39.90 13.13 -0.31
C THR A 375 39.46 13.97 -1.51
N PRO A 376 38.92 15.18 -1.30
CA PRO A 376 38.55 16.08 -2.41
C PRO A 376 39.69 16.33 -3.40
N GLN A 377 40.92 16.38 -2.90
CA GLN A 377 42.13 16.63 -3.70
C GLN A 377 42.65 15.39 -4.43
N LEU A 378 42.17 14.18 -4.10
CA LEU A 378 42.71 12.95 -4.71
C LEU A 378 42.38 12.87 -6.21
N LEU A 379 41.14 13.18 -6.60
CA LEU A 379 40.69 13.11 -7.99
C LEU A 379 40.62 14.48 -8.68
N ALA A 380 40.61 15.59 -7.91
CA ALA A 380 40.41 16.94 -8.41
C ALA A 380 41.42 17.94 -7.80
N ASN A 381 42.71 17.60 -7.78
CA ASN A 381 43.76 18.48 -7.28
C ASN A 381 43.89 19.73 -8.17
N PRO A 382 43.85 20.96 -7.62
CA PRO A 382 44.12 22.18 -8.38
C PRO A 382 45.50 22.23 -9.04
N GLY A 383 46.47 21.46 -8.54
CA GLY A 383 47.82 21.33 -9.12
C GLY A 383 47.91 20.38 -10.32
N TYR A 384 46.82 19.73 -10.72
CA TYR A 384 46.81 18.88 -11.91
C TYR A 384 46.87 19.71 -13.19
N SER A 385 47.64 19.23 -14.18
CA SER A 385 47.86 19.94 -15.45
C SER A 385 46.58 20.11 -16.27
N ASN A 386 45.60 19.22 -16.08
CA ASN A 386 44.33 19.26 -16.79
C ASN A 386 43.15 19.25 -15.81
N SER A 387 42.22 20.19 -16.00
CA SER A 387 40.93 20.22 -15.30
C SER A 387 39.83 19.43 -16.00
N VAL A 388 40.09 18.99 -17.24
CA VAL A 388 39.25 18.10 -18.06
C VAL A 388 40.16 17.04 -18.68
N VAL A 389 39.80 15.77 -18.54
CA VAL A 389 40.60 14.62 -18.96
C VAL A 389 39.85 13.78 -20.00
N THR A 390 40.56 13.25 -20.99
CA THR A 390 39.99 12.31 -21.97
C THR A 390 39.95 10.91 -21.35
N ASN A 391 38.78 10.27 -21.33
CA ASN A 391 38.64 8.95 -20.71
C ASN A 391 38.16 7.86 -21.69
N VAL A 392 38.73 6.68 -21.51
CA VAL A 392 38.08 5.43 -21.90
C VAL A 392 37.07 5.08 -20.80
N TYR A 393 35.90 4.59 -21.17
CA TYR A 393 34.82 4.18 -20.28
C TYR A 393 34.19 2.86 -20.70
N SER A 394 33.57 2.21 -19.72
CA SER A 394 32.66 1.09 -19.92
C SER A 394 31.51 1.23 -18.95
N ALA A 395 30.31 0.90 -19.40
CA ALA A 395 29.08 0.94 -18.64
C ALA A 395 28.32 -0.36 -18.81
N TYR A 396 27.78 -0.88 -17.72
CA TYR A 396 27.01 -2.11 -17.73
C TYR A 396 25.91 -2.07 -16.68
N GLY A 397 24.70 -2.40 -17.10
CA GLY A 397 23.55 -2.58 -16.24
C GLY A 397 23.15 -4.05 -16.28
N PHE A 398 22.97 -4.66 -15.12
CA PHE A 398 22.51 -6.04 -15.01
C PHE A 398 21.49 -6.20 -13.88
N GLN A 399 20.68 -7.24 -13.97
CA GLN A 399 19.73 -7.64 -12.95
C GLN A 399 20.17 -8.96 -12.31
N VAL A 400 20.08 -9.02 -10.99
CA VAL A 400 20.28 -10.21 -10.17
C VAL A 400 18.89 -10.79 -9.83
N THR A 401 18.67 -12.08 -10.09
CA THR A 401 17.41 -12.79 -9.79
C THR A 401 17.64 -14.11 -9.06
N ASN A 402 16.61 -14.69 -8.43
CA ASN A 402 16.70 -15.96 -7.70
C ASN A 402 16.14 -17.16 -8.48
N VAL A 403 15.85 -17.00 -9.77
CA VAL A 403 15.58 -18.11 -10.69
C VAL A 403 16.73 -18.28 -11.70
N GLN A 404 17.02 -19.51 -12.11
CA GLN A 404 18.13 -19.80 -13.02
C GLN A 404 17.95 -19.18 -14.41
N ALA A 405 16.75 -19.34 -15.00
CA ALA A 405 16.36 -18.68 -16.24
C ALA A 405 15.22 -17.69 -16.03
N ALA A 406 15.30 -16.54 -16.72
CA ALA A 406 14.20 -15.59 -16.82
C ALA A 406 13.11 -16.12 -17.77
N LEU A 407 11.86 -15.77 -17.50
CA LEU A 407 10.79 -16.02 -18.44
C LEU A 407 10.95 -15.15 -19.69
N PRO A 408 10.78 -15.70 -20.91
CA PRO A 408 10.74 -14.89 -22.11
C PRO A 408 9.55 -13.91 -22.04
N ALA A 409 9.74 -12.69 -22.52
CA ALA A 409 8.72 -11.64 -22.52
C ALA A 409 7.69 -11.83 -23.66
N ILE A 410 7.03 -12.98 -23.69
CA ILE A 410 5.98 -13.33 -24.66
C ILE A 410 4.60 -13.41 -23.98
N PRO A 411 3.52 -13.01 -24.67
CA PRO A 411 2.16 -13.11 -24.12
C PRO A 411 1.81 -14.54 -23.69
N GLY A 412 1.17 -14.70 -22.53
CA GLY A 412 0.70 -15.99 -22.01
C GLY A 412 1.69 -16.74 -21.10
N VAL A 413 2.94 -16.30 -21.03
CA VAL A 413 3.91 -16.84 -20.06
C VAL A 413 3.66 -16.23 -18.68
N THR A 414 3.49 -17.06 -17.67
CA THR A 414 3.14 -16.68 -16.29
C THR A 414 4.10 -17.29 -15.28
N ALA A 415 3.92 -17.00 -13.98
CA ALA A 415 4.73 -17.60 -12.92
C ALA A 415 4.66 -19.15 -12.89
N THR A 416 3.62 -19.76 -13.48
CA THR A 416 3.53 -21.23 -13.61
C THR A 416 4.55 -21.81 -14.60
N ASN A 417 5.13 -20.98 -15.47
CA ASN A 417 6.21 -21.37 -16.38
C ASN A 417 7.60 -21.18 -15.76
N LEU A 418 7.69 -20.62 -14.54
CA LEU A 418 8.98 -20.47 -13.86
C LEU A 418 9.56 -21.84 -13.52
N GLU A 419 10.89 -21.88 -13.53
CA GLU A 419 11.68 -22.95 -12.91
C GLU A 419 11.61 -22.77 -11.38
N SER A 420 12.02 -23.79 -10.63
CA SER A 420 11.85 -23.83 -9.16
C SER A 420 10.36 -23.68 -8.79
N ARG A 421 9.64 -24.80 -8.77
CA ARG A 421 8.21 -24.82 -8.42
C ARG A 421 7.82 -25.90 -7.44
N VAL A 422 6.87 -25.55 -6.59
CA VAL A 422 6.11 -26.50 -5.77
C VAL A 422 4.63 -26.39 -6.13
N GLU A 423 4.00 -27.50 -6.49
CA GLU A 423 2.58 -27.60 -6.79
C GLU A 423 1.91 -28.60 -5.85
N ILE A 424 0.84 -28.15 -5.18
CA ILE A 424 0.02 -28.96 -4.30
C ILE A 424 -1.41 -28.89 -4.84
N ILE A 425 -1.93 -30.03 -5.30
CA ILE A 425 -3.25 -30.16 -5.91
C ILE A 425 -4.01 -31.23 -5.13
N ALA A 426 -4.97 -30.82 -4.32
CA ALA A 426 -5.66 -31.68 -3.36
C ALA A 426 -7.18 -31.56 -3.42
N GLN A 427 -7.91 -32.61 -3.04
CA GLN A 427 -9.30 -32.46 -2.61
C GLN A 427 -9.36 -31.99 -1.16
N GLU A 428 -8.59 -32.63 -0.27
CA GLU A 428 -8.43 -32.27 1.15
C GLU A 428 -6.94 -31.99 1.45
N LEU A 429 -6.63 -30.84 2.03
CA LEU A 429 -5.26 -30.40 2.33
C LEU A 429 -5.11 -29.99 3.80
N ASP A 430 -4.12 -30.57 4.49
CA ASP A 430 -3.62 -30.10 5.80
C ASP A 430 -2.21 -29.51 5.68
N LEU A 431 -2.06 -28.24 6.04
CA LEU A 431 -0.77 -27.53 6.11
C LEU A 431 -0.34 -27.20 7.54
N ASN A 432 -0.89 -27.85 8.57
CA ASN A 432 -0.59 -27.55 9.97
C ASN A 432 0.93 -27.61 10.24
N ARG A 433 1.54 -26.45 10.51
CA ARG A 433 2.99 -26.30 10.71
C ARG A 433 3.86 -26.80 9.56
N ALA A 434 3.34 -26.88 8.34
CA ALA A 434 4.13 -27.21 7.16
C ALA A 434 5.12 -26.07 6.82
N ARG A 435 6.24 -26.42 6.19
CA ARG A 435 7.20 -25.47 5.60
C ARG A 435 7.29 -25.74 4.11
N VAL A 436 6.85 -24.78 3.31
CA VAL A 436 6.88 -24.88 1.85
C VAL A 436 7.75 -23.76 1.28
N ARG A 437 8.78 -24.10 0.51
CA ARG A 437 9.72 -23.12 -0.05
C ARG A 437 9.92 -23.30 -1.55
N SER A 438 9.99 -22.17 -2.26
CA SER A 438 10.46 -22.14 -3.65
C SER A 438 11.05 -20.76 -4.01
N ASP A 439 12.06 -20.71 -4.87
CA ASP A 439 12.58 -19.43 -5.39
C ASP A 439 11.78 -18.92 -6.61
N GLY A 440 11.06 -19.79 -7.33
CA GLY A 440 10.22 -19.44 -8.48
C GLY A 440 8.76 -19.18 -8.12
N ALA A 441 7.96 -20.24 -7.97
CA ALA A 441 6.55 -20.13 -7.58
C ALA A 441 6.05 -21.28 -6.69
N ILE A 442 5.01 -21.01 -5.90
CA ILE A 442 4.23 -22.01 -5.16
C ILE A 442 2.78 -21.95 -5.64
N VAL A 443 2.23 -23.11 -6.00
CA VAL A 443 0.84 -23.28 -6.45
C VAL A 443 0.11 -24.17 -5.46
N ILE A 444 -0.95 -23.66 -4.84
CA ILE A 444 -1.79 -24.42 -3.92
C ILE A 444 -3.22 -24.39 -4.45
N LYS A 445 -3.73 -25.58 -4.80
CA LYS A 445 -5.10 -25.80 -5.22
C LYS A 445 -5.74 -26.84 -4.32
N ALA A 446 -6.76 -26.47 -3.56
CA ALA A 446 -7.43 -27.38 -2.64
C ALA A 446 -8.95 -27.17 -2.62
N GLN A 447 -9.73 -28.23 -2.85
CA GLN A 447 -11.20 -28.14 -2.72
C GLN A 447 -11.63 -27.96 -1.26
N THR A 448 -10.86 -28.48 -0.31
CA THR A 448 -11.05 -28.30 1.13
C THR A 448 -9.68 -28.08 1.77
N LEU A 449 -9.36 -26.83 2.09
CA LEU A 449 -8.28 -26.51 3.01
C LEU A 449 -8.78 -26.72 4.44
N LEU A 450 -8.22 -27.70 5.15
CA LEU A 450 -8.69 -28.06 6.47
C LEU A 450 -8.47 -26.91 7.47
N PRO A 451 -9.41 -26.64 8.40
CA PRO A 451 -9.23 -25.65 9.46
C PRO A 451 -8.01 -25.87 10.37
N SER A 452 -7.46 -27.10 10.39
CA SER A 452 -6.21 -27.44 11.09
C SER A 452 -4.97 -26.80 10.47
N SER A 453 -5.04 -26.35 9.20
CA SER A 453 -3.98 -25.71 8.42
C SER A 453 -3.53 -24.37 9.00
N THR A 454 -2.88 -24.41 10.16
CA THR A 454 -2.45 -23.24 10.92
C THR A 454 -0.93 -23.24 11.05
N ASN A 455 -0.33 -22.06 11.19
CA ASN A 455 1.12 -21.89 11.37
C ASN A 455 1.99 -22.48 10.24
N ALA A 456 1.43 -22.58 9.03
CA ALA A 456 2.21 -22.88 7.84
C ALA A 456 3.21 -21.74 7.56
N VAL A 457 4.29 -22.04 6.86
CA VAL A 457 5.18 -21.01 6.29
C VAL A 457 5.31 -21.33 4.81
N ILE A 458 4.79 -20.43 3.98
CA ILE A 458 4.83 -20.52 2.53
C ILE A 458 5.78 -19.41 2.04
N ASP A 459 6.97 -19.81 1.61
CA ASP A 459 8.09 -18.93 1.29
C ASP A 459 8.38 -18.95 -0.22
N SER A 460 7.74 -18.02 -0.93
CA SER A 460 7.97 -17.75 -2.35
C SER A 460 7.56 -16.31 -2.69
N ALA A 461 8.28 -15.67 -3.62
CA ALA A 461 7.92 -14.34 -4.11
C ALA A 461 6.66 -14.37 -5.00
N ASN A 462 6.35 -15.53 -5.62
CA ASN A 462 5.16 -15.72 -6.44
C ASN A 462 4.30 -16.85 -5.88
N ILE A 463 3.04 -16.57 -5.58
CA ILE A 463 2.07 -17.54 -5.06
C ILE A 463 0.83 -17.57 -5.96
N ILE A 464 0.30 -18.77 -6.21
CA ILE A 464 -1.03 -18.99 -6.79
C ILE A 464 -1.83 -19.77 -5.76
N LEU A 465 -2.99 -19.22 -5.38
CA LEU A 465 -3.82 -19.77 -4.33
C LEU A 465 -5.26 -19.92 -4.84
N ASP A 466 -5.72 -21.16 -4.94
CA ASP A 466 -7.10 -21.52 -5.29
C ASP A 466 -7.62 -22.51 -4.24
N VAL A 467 -8.24 -21.98 -3.19
CA VAL A 467 -8.60 -22.77 -2.01
C VAL A 467 -10.05 -22.56 -1.61
N SER A 468 -10.69 -23.63 -1.17
CA SER A 468 -12.05 -23.57 -0.65
C SER A 468 -12.21 -24.32 0.67
N ASN A 469 -13.28 -24.00 1.40
CA ASN A 469 -13.76 -24.81 2.52
C ASN A 469 -15.30 -24.88 2.48
N PRO A 470 -15.89 -25.76 1.66
CA PRO A 470 -17.34 -25.84 1.47
C PRO A 470 -18.13 -26.10 2.75
N ALA A 471 -17.49 -26.67 3.78
CA ALA A 471 -18.12 -27.05 5.04
C ALA A 471 -18.15 -25.94 6.11
N GLY A 472 -17.72 -24.69 5.79
CA GLY A 472 -17.83 -23.59 6.76
C GLY A 472 -16.99 -22.35 6.41
N THR A 473 -16.23 -21.87 7.40
CA THR A 473 -15.37 -20.68 7.29
C THR A 473 -14.00 -21.05 6.71
N LEU A 474 -13.54 -20.30 5.71
CA LEU A 474 -12.19 -20.37 5.17
C LEU A 474 -11.34 -19.22 5.74
N LYS A 475 -10.23 -19.57 6.38
CA LYS A 475 -9.26 -18.59 6.88
C LYS A 475 -8.02 -18.58 5.99
N ILE A 476 -7.70 -17.41 5.45
CA ILE A 476 -6.44 -17.15 4.75
C ILE A 476 -5.49 -16.51 5.76
N GLU A 477 -4.72 -17.37 6.44
CA GLU A 477 -3.86 -17.00 7.56
C GLU A 477 -2.59 -17.87 7.55
N ASN A 478 -1.41 -17.23 7.56
CA ASN A 478 -0.10 -17.88 7.42
C ASN A 478 0.12 -18.61 6.08
N LEU A 479 -0.60 -18.22 5.03
CA LEU A 479 -0.46 -18.75 3.67
C LEU A 479 0.29 -17.79 2.75
N VAL A 480 0.24 -16.48 3.03
CA VAL A 480 0.92 -15.44 2.25
C VAL A 480 1.67 -14.51 3.19
N GLN A 481 3.00 -14.61 3.18
CA GLN A 481 3.87 -13.69 3.90
C GLN A 481 3.91 -12.34 3.21
N GLU A 482 4.25 -11.26 3.93
CA GLU A 482 4.37 -9.96 3.30
C GLU A 482 5.62 -9.86 2.41
N PHE A 483 6.74 -10.38 2.91
CA PHE A 483 8.05 -10.34 2.28
C PHE A 483 8.75 -11.69 2.43
N VAL A 484 9.60 -12.00 1.48
CA VAL A 484 10.48 -13.18 1.49
C VAL A 484 11.92 -12.76 1.21
N GLN A 485 12.88 -13.49 1.77
CA GLN A 485 14.30 -13.24 1.54
C GLN A 485 14.70 -13.76 0.15
N ARG A 486 14.82 -12.86 -0.82
CA ARG A 486 15.19 -13.15 -2.21
C ARG A 486 16.05 -12.00 -2.73
N THR A 487 17.36 -12.10 -2.55
CA THR A 487 18.32 -11.08 -3.00
C THR A 487 18.21 -10.86 -4.50
N ALA A 488 17.59 -9.74 -4.90
CA ALA A 488 17.29 -9.44 -6.29
C ALA A 488 17.17 -7.93 -6.51
N GLY A 489 17.38 -7.52 -7.76
CA GLY A 489 17.31 -6.11 -8.15
C GLY A 489 18.31 -5.77 -9.25
N ASN A 490 18.40 -4.49 -9.57
CA ASN A 490 19.28 -4.00 -10.63
C ASN A 490 20.60 -3.51 -10.04
N CYS A 491 21.66 -3.61 -10.82
CA CYS A 491 22.96 -3.01 -10.55
C CYS A 491 23.40 -2.22 -11.77
N PHE A 492 23.89 -1.00 -11.56
CA PHE A 492 24.42 -0.15 -12.62
C PHE A 492 25.88 0.18 -12.33
N VAL A 493 26.73 -0.06 -13.32
CA VAL A 493 28.18 0.05 -13.19
C VAL A 493 28.70 0.97 -14.26
N TRP A 494 29.58 1.87 -13.88
CA TRP A 494 30.34 2.71 -14.79
C TRP A 494 31.79 2.78 -14.34
N SER A 495 32.71 2.66 -15.27
CA SER A 495 34.14 2.78 -14.98
C SER A 495 34.83 3.58 -16.05
N ALA A 496 35.90 4.26 -15.66
CA ALA A 496 36.74 5.01 -16.57
C ALA A 496 38.19 5.05 -16.12
N MET A 497 39.05 5.32 -17.10
CA MET A 497 40.49 5.55 -16.90
C MET A 497 40.96 6.81 -17.62
N TRP A 498 41.92 7.49 -17.01
CA TRP A 498 42.58 8.67 -17.59
C TRP A 498 43.94 8.88 -16.93
N THR A 499 44.74 9.78 -17.49
CA THR A 499 46.01 10.23 -16.90
C THR A 499 45.98 11.73 -16.62
N ASN A 500 46.79 12.17 -15.66
CA ASN A 500 47.02 13.59 -15.39
C ASN A 500 48.45 13.80 -14.90
N LEU A 501 48.94 15.03 -14.95
CA LEU A 501 50.30 15.38 -14.50
C LEU A 501 50.22 16.27 -13.26
N LEU A 502 51.13 16.05 -12.31
CA LEU A 502 51.30 16.88 -11.11
C LEU A 502 52.76 17.31 -11.02
N SER A 503 53.01 18.61 -10.83
CA SER A 503 54.36 19.10 -10.54
C SER A 503 54.82 18.58 -9.17
N GLY A 504 55.94 17.87 -9.16
CA GLY A 504 56.59 17.39 -7.94
C GLY A 504 57.23 18.54 -7.14
N PRO A 505 57.78 18.25 -5.95
CA PRO A 505 58.44 19.26 -5.14
C PRO A 505 59.65 19.85 -5.88
N ALA A 506 59.80 21.17 -5.83
CA ALA A 506 60.94 21.85 -6.44
C ALA A 506 62.25 21.31 -5.81
N PRO A 507 63.21 20.86 -6.62
CA PRO A 507 64.52 20.45 -6.11
C PRO A 507 65.20 21.62 -5.38
N PRO A 508 66.05 21.36 -4.37
CA PRO A 508 66.77 22.41 -3.67
C PRO A 508 67.60 23.24 -4.66
N PRO A 509 67.73 24.57 -4.45
CA PRO A 509 68.48 25.43 -5.35
C PRO A 509 69.92 24.92 -5.47
N PRO A 510 70.54 25.02 -6.66
CA PRO A 510 71.89 24.53 -6.87
C PRO A 510 72.88 25.31 -5.99
N ALA A 511 73.94 24.63 -5.54
CA ALA A 511 74.96 25.22 -4.67
C ALA A 511 75.76 26.35 -5.38
N ASP A 512 75.74 26.40 -6.71
CA ASP A 512 76.27 27.48 -7.54
C ASP A 512 75.10 28.38 -8.03
N PRO A 513 75.08 29.67 -7.69
CA PRO A 513 74.06 30.62 -8.14
C PRO A 513 73.96 30.80 -9.66
N ASN A 514 74.99 30.37 -10.42
CA ASN A 514 75.03 30.48 -11.88
C ASN A 514 74.63 29.20 -12.61
N ALA A 515 74.36 28.10 -11.88
CA ALA A 515 73.90 26.87 -12.49
C ALA A 515 72.41 26.97 -12.90
N PRO A 516 72.00 26.34 -14.02
CA PRO A 516 70.59 26.30 -14.40
C PRO A 516 69.76 25.68 -13.29
N ALA A 517 68.58 26.26 -13.02
CA ALA A 517 67.67 25.74 -12.00
C ALA A 517 67.30 24.27 -12.32
N PRO A 518 67.40 23.35 -11.35
CA PRO A 518 67.07 21.95 -11.58
C PRO A 518 65.59 21.82 -11.96
N GLU A 519 65.31 21.01 -12.99
CA GLU A 519 63.96 20.80 -13.49
C GLU A 519 63.04 20.23 -12.40
N VAL A 520 61.84 20.82 -12.27
CA VAL A 520 60.83 20.31 -11.34
C VAL A 520 60.34 18.96 -11.89
N PRO A 521 60.46 17.85 -11.13
CA PRO A 521 60.04 16.55 -11.62
C PRO A 521 58.53 16.56 -11.87
N VAL A 522 58.10 16.04 -13.01
CA VAL A 522 56.67 15.86 -13.33
C VAL A 522 56.27 14.45 -12.93
N ILE A 523 55.20 14.33 -12.14
CA ILE A 523 54.62 13.07 -11.74
C ILE A 523 53.43 12.79 -12.65
N GLU A 524 53.50 11.69 -13.42
CA GLU A 524 52.37 11.15 -14.13
C GLU A 524 51.51 10.32 -13.19
N ILE A 525 50.21 10.59 -13.19
CA ILE A 525 49.24 9.89 -12.36
C ILE A 525 48.21 9.22 -13.25
N GLY A 526 48.17 7.89 -13.18
CA GLY A 526 47.15 7.07 -13.81
C GLY A 526 45.96 6.88 -12.88
N PHE A 527 44.75 7.16 -13.37
CA PHE A 527 43.51 7.03 -12.63
C PHE A 527 42.64 5.91 -13.20
N HIS A 528 42.02 5.16 -12.30
CA HIS A 528 40.91 4.26 -12.59
C HIS A 528 39.80 4.52 -11.58
N VAL A 529 38.58 4.75 -12.05
CA VAL A 529 37.42 4.99 -11.20
C VAL A 529 36.28 4.10 -11.61
N MET A 530 35.67 3.43 -10.65
CA MET A 530 34.52 2.54 -10.80
C MET A 530 33.39 3.02 -9.88
N LEU A 531 32.20 3.20 -10.43
CA LEU A 531 30.96 3.52 -9.73
C LEU A 531 30.02 2.31 -9.80
N VAL A 532 29.43 1.94 -8.66
CA VAL A 532 28.46 0.85 -8.54
C VAL A 532 27.22 1.36 -7.79
N ASP A 533 26.09 1.48 -8.49
CA ASP A 533 24.77 1.68 -7.88
C ASP A 533 24.08 0.32 -7.73
N SER A 534 24.15 -0.25 -6.52
CA SER A 534 23.42 -1.48 -6.18
C SER A 534 22.02 -1.12 -5.71
N GLN A 535 21.03 -1.50 -6.53
CA GLN A 535 19.61 -1.44 -6.21
C GLN A 535 19.06 -2.80 -5.80
N LEU A 536 19.94 -3.70 -5.35
CA LEU A 536 19.54 -4.98 -4.78
C LEU A 536 18.79 -4.78 -3.47
N LEU A 537 17.75 -5.59 -3.28
CA LEU A 537 17.01 -5.71 -2.03
C LEU A 537 17.08 -7.17 -1.58
N ARG A 538 17.33 -7.42 -0.29
CA ARG A 538 17.23 -8.76 0.27
C ARG A 538 15.76 -9.19 0.34
N ASP A 539 14.90 -8.31 0.84
CA ASP A 539 13.51 -8.66 1.13
C ASP A 539 12.61 -8.23 -0.04
N GLN A 540 12.00 -9.21 -0.71
CA GLN A 540 11.10 -8.98 -1.85
C GLN A 540 9.66 -9.14 -1.41
N ALA A 541 8.78 -8.26 -1.90
CA ALA A 541 7.36 -8.36 -1.63
C ALA A 541 6.78 -9.62 -2.28
N VAL A 542 5.96 -10.36 -1.54
CA VAL A 542 5.23 -11.50 -2.10
C VAL A 542 4.07 -10.99 -2.95
N VAL A 543 3.95 -11.55 -4.14
CA VAL A 543 2.86 -11.29 -5.08
C VAL A 543 2.03 -12.56 -5.25
N VAL A 544 0.72 -12.42 -5.02
CA VAL A 544 -0.24 -13.46 -5.34
C VAL A 544 -0.69 -13.23 -6.79
N LYS A 545 -0.32 -14.14 -7.70
CA LYS A 545 -0.66 -13.99 -9.12
C LYS A 545 -2.15 -14.17 -9.31
N ASP A 546 -2.65 -15.33 -8.92
CA ASP A 546 -4.07 -15.66 -8.91
C ASP A 546 -4.51 -15.98 -7.49
N PHE A 547 -5.52 -15.25 -7.02
CA PHE A 547 -6.15 -15.47 -5.73
C PHE A 547 -7.62 -15.86 -5.92
N ARG A 548 -7.98 -17.07 -5.51
CA ARG A 548 -9.34 -17.58 -5.49
C ARG A 548 -9.61 -18.22 -4.14
N ALA A 549 -10.63 -17.69 -3.45
CA ALA A 549 -11.09 -18.20 -2.17
C ALA A 549 -12.59 -18.47 -2.25
N LYS A 550 -13.04 -19.65 -1.82
CA LYS A 550 -14.47 -20.00 -1.84
C LYS A 550 -14.94 -20.67 -0.55
N SER A 551 -15.98 -20.13 0.06
CA SER A 551 -16.59 -20.60 1.31
C SER A 551 -17.92 -19.88 1.53
N ASP A 552 -18.68 -20.21 2.57
CA ASP A 552 -19.79 -19.32 2.96
C ASP A 552 -19.27 -18.05 3.68
N GLU A 553 -18.21 -18.19 4.48
CA GLU A 553 -17.46 -17.09 5.09
C GLU A 553 -15.96 -17.17 4.78
N VAL A 554 -15.37 -16.08 4.28
CA VAL A 554 -13.92 -15.97 4.05
C VAL A 554 -13.34 -14.88 4.96
N ILE A 555 -12.31 -15.24 5.74
CA ILE A 555 -11.58 -14.34 6.62
C ILE A 555 -10.13 -14.22 6.12
N ILE A 556 -9.72 -13.02 5.73
CA ILE A 556 -8.37 -12.73 5.24
C ILE A 556 -7.57 -12.06 6.36
N ARG A 557 -6.50 -12.72 6.81
CA ARG A 557 -5.57 -12.22 7.84
C ARG A 557 -4.15 -11.94 7.32
N ASP A 558 -3.88 -12.37 6.09
CA ASP A 558 -2.60 -12.16 5.42
C ASP A 558 -2.55 -10.88 4.57
N VAL A 559 -1.37 -10.59 4.00
CA VAL A 559 -1.17 -9.50 3.04
C VAL A 559 -1.29 -10.06 1.62
N ILE A 560 -2.45 -9.85 0.99
CA ILE A 560 -2.75 -10.30 -0.36
C ILE A 560 -2.43 -9.17 -1.35
N ARG A 561 -1.31 -9.27 -2.06
CA ARG A 561 -0.99 -8.42 -3.23
C ARG A 561 -1.36 -9.16 -4.50
N ALA A 562 -2.63 -9.08 -4.91
CA ALA A 562 -3.16 -9.80 -6.05
C ALA A 562 -2.83 -9.09 -7.37
N ASN A 563 -2.22 -9.77 -8.35
CA ASN A 563 -1.75 -9.11 -9.57
C ASN A 563 -2.49 -9.49 -10.86
N ASP A 564 -2.82 -10.76 -11.07
CA ASP A 564 -3.42 -11.25 -12.33
C ASP A 564 -4.93 -11.50 -12.16
N SER A 565 -5.35 -12.18 -11.09
CA SER A 565 -6.77 -12.33 -10.74
C SER A 565 -7.03 -12.33 -9.24
N PHE A 566 -8.22 -11.87 -8.84
CA PHE A 566 -8.69 -11.83 -7.46
C PHE A 566 -10.19 -12.13 -7.40
N VAL A 567 -10.57 -13.24 -6.78
CA VAL A 567 -11.96 -13.65 -6.57
C VAL A 567 -12.14 -14.20 -5.16
N VAL A 568 -13.14 -13.69 -4.45
CA VAL A 568 -13.63 -14.22 -3.17
C VAL A 568 -15.10 -14.58 -3.35
N ASP A 569 -15.36 -15.86 -3.57
CA ASP A 569 -16.70 -16.42 -3.73
C ASP A 569 -17.25 -16.81 -2.36
N ALA A 570 -17.78 -15.83 -1.63
CA ALA A 570 -18.37 -16.01 -0.31
C ALA A 570 -19.52 -15.04 -0.03
N GLU A 571 -20.45 -15.42 0.85
CA GLU A 571 -21.54 -14.56 1.29
C GLU A 571 -21.07 -13.54 2.33
N LYS A 572 -20.14 -13.94 3.20
CA LYS A 572 -19.52 -13.08 4.19
C LYS A 572 -18.01 -12.98 3.97
N ILE A 573 -17.51 -11.75 3.83
CA ILE A 573 -16.10 -11.47 3.62
C ILE A 573 -15.61 -10.57 4.76
N ASN A 574 -14.56 -11.00 5.46
CA ASN A 574 -13.91 -10.21 6.50
C ASN A 574 -12.41 -10.02 6.17
N ILE A 575 -12.01 -8.78 5.92
CA ILE A 575 -10.60 -8.36 5.86
C ILE A 575 -10.20 -8.01 7.28
N GLY A 576 -9.45 -8.89 7.94
CA GLY A 576 -9.10 -8.81 9.35
C GLY A 576 -8.18 -7.63 9.73
N LEU A 577 -7.98 -7.45 11.04
CA LEU A 577 -7.02 -6.47 11.56
C LEU A 577 -5.61 -6.78 11.05
N SER A 578 -4.84 -5.73 10.73
CA SER A 578 -3.47 -5.83 10.19
C SER A 578 -3.32 -6.56 8.84
N SER A 579 -4.42 -7.04 8.25
CA SER A 579 -4.40 -7.64 6.91
C SER A 579 -4.54 -6.57 5.84
N ARG A 580 -4.09 -6.88 4.63
CA ARG A 580 -4.17 -5.95 3.49
C ARG A 580 -4.51 -6.71 2.24
N VAL A 581 -5.50 -6.22 1.50
CA VAL A 581 -5.82 -6.65 0.15
C VAL A 581 -5.46 -5.50 -0.79
N ILE A 582 -4.46 -5.71 -1.63
CA ILE A 582 -3.92 -4.73 -2.57
C ILE A 582 -4.07 -5.32 -3.96
N LEU A 583 -4.91 -4.71 -4.79
CA LEU A 583 -5.11 -5.14 -6.17
C LEU A 583 -4.08 -4.46 -7.08
N GLY A 584 -3.47 -5.25 -7.97
CA GLY A 584 -2.48 -4.82 -8.94
C GLY A 584 -3.11 -4.26 -10.22
N SER A 585 -2.28 -3.73 -11.12
CA SER A 585 -2.75 -2.99 -12.29
C SER A 585 -3.53 -3.81 -13.33
N LYS A 586 -3.51 -5.15 -13.29
CA LYS A 586 -4.40 -5.94 -14.17
C LYS A 586 -5.81 -6.09 -13.60
N ILE A 587 -5.99 -5.80 -12.30
CA ILE A 587 -7.26 -5.84 -11.59
C ILE A 587 -7.65 -4.40 -11.27
N GLN A 588 -8.13 -3.70 -12.30
CA GLN A 588 -8.40 -2.26 -12.21
C GLN A 588 -9.55 -1.96 -11.25
N ASN A 589 -10.66 -2.70 -11.35
CA ASN A 589 -11.85 -2.42 -10.56
C ASN A 589 -12.17 -3.59 -9.62
N LEU A 590 -12.83 -3.28 -8.51
CA LEU A 590 -13.43 -4.25 -7.61
C LEU A 590 -14.95 -4.23 -7.81
N ASN A 591 -15.54 -5.35 -8.25
CA ASN A 591 -16.98 -5.47 -8.50
C ASN A 591 -17.51 -6.89 -8.26
N SER A 592 -18.74 -7.17 -8.71
CA SER A 592 -19.38 -8.49 -8.57
C SER A 592 -18.60 -9.65 -9.22
N SER A 593 -17.71 -9.42 -10.17
CA SER A 593 -16.81 -10.47 -10.69
C SER A 593 -15.75 -10.91 -9.68
N ASN A 594 -15.33 -10.00 -8.80
CA ASN A 594 -14.41 -10.30 -7.71
C ASN A 594 -15.15 -10.86 -6.49
N PHE A 595 -16.36 -10.36 -6.22
CA PHE A 595 -17.22 -10.75 -5.10
C PHE A 595 -18.58 -11.29 -5.60
N PRO A 596 -18.62 -12.48 -6.22
CA PRO A 596 -19.80 -12.99 -6.93
C PRO A 596 -20.97 -13.42 -6.03
N ARG A 597 -20.76 -13.62 -4.73
CA ARG A 597 -21.80 -14.02 -3.76
C ARG A 597 -21.90 -13.10 -2.54
N ALA A 598 -21.11 -12.02 -2.48
CA ALA A 598 -21.01 -11.22 -1.26
C ALA A 598 -22.33 -10.55 -0.89
N LYS A 599 -22.74 -10.71 0.36
CA LYS A 599 -23.87 -9.99 1.00
C LYS A 599 -23.38 -9.12 2.14
N THR A 600 -22.36 -9.57 2.86
CA THR A 600 -21.73 -8.85 3.98
C THR A 600 -20.24 -8.71 3.75
N ILE A 601 -19.74 -7.47 3.77
CA ILE A 601 -18.31 -7.17 3.64
C ILE A 601 -17.88 -6.33 4.84
N GLU A 602 -16.92 -6.84 5.60
CA GLU A 602 -16.32 -6.18 6.76
C GLU A 602 -14.84 -5.92 6.49
N ASN A 603 -14.46 -4.65 6.33
CA ASN A 603 -13.07 -4.23 6.22
C ASN A 603 -12.55 -3.70 7.56
N ASN A 604 -11.74 -4.47 8.27
CA ASN A 604 -11.01 -4.07 9.47
C ASN A 604 -9.52 -3.80 9.19
N GLY A 605 -9.02 -4.21 8.01
CA GLY A 605 -7.63 -4.07 7.58
C GLY A 605 -7.44 -2.94 6.57
N THR A 606 -6.76 -3.22 5.46
CA THR A 606 -6.71 -2.30 4.30
C THR A 606 -7.24 -2.98 3.04
N LEU A 607 -8.10 -2.28 2.32
CA LEU A 607 -8.50 -2.61 0.96
C LEU A 607 -8.02 -1.49 0.03
N ARG A 608 -7.21 -1.84 -0.98
CA ARG A 608 -6.71 -0.90 -1.98
C ARG A 608 -7.03 -1.39 -3.38
N VAL A 609 -7.85 -0.62 -4.08
CA VAL A 609 -8.30 -0.83 -5.46
C VAL A 609 -7.69 0.27 -6.35
N PRO A 610 -6.98 -0.06 -7.44
CA PRO A 610 -6.39 0.95 -8.33
C PRO A 610 -7.41 1.84 -9.02
N GLY A 611 -8.54 1.28 -9.44
CA GLY A 611 -9.64 1.93 -10.14
C GLY A 611 -10.88 2.02 -9.25
N ALA A 612 -12.06 1.71 -9.80
CA ALA A 612 -13.33 1.87 -9.09
C ALA A 612 -13.70 0.67 -8.22
N GLU A 613 -14.23 0.94 -7.04
CA GLU A 613 -14.98 -0.02 -6.22
C GLU A 613 -16.48 0.17 -6.48
N VAL A 614 -17.11 -0.81 -7.14
CA VAL A 614 -18.54 -0.79 -7.44
C VAL A 614 -19.21 -2.05 -6.90
N LEU A 615 -19.96 -1.88 -5.81
CA LEU A 615 -20.59 -2.96 -5.04
C LEU A 615 -22.09 -2.69 -4.90
N GLY A 616 -22.92 -3.68 -5.21
CA GLY A 616 -24.39 -3.57 -5.21
C GLY A 616 -24.99 -2.65 -6.29
N SER A 617 -24.17 -1.89 -7.01
CA SER A 617 -24.57 -1.04 -8.14
C SER A 617 -24.50 -1.80 -9.48
N GLY A 618 -25.08 -1.23 -10.53
CA GLY A 618 -24.89 -1.72 -11.92
C GLY A 618 -25.46 -3.09 -12.27
N GLY A 619 -26.44 -3.62 -11.50
CA GLY A 619 -26.99 -4.96 -11.71
C GLY A 619 -26.16 -6.09 -11.09
N GLY A 620 -25.22 -5.75 -10.20
CA GLY A 620 -24.43 -6.71 -9.43
C GLY A 620 -25.22 -7.39 -8.29
N VAL A 621 -24.50 -8.14 -7.47
CA VAL A 621 -25.04 -8.84 -6.29
C VAL A 621 -25.56 -7.82 -5.28
N ALA A 622 -26.77 -8.03 -4.76
CA ALA A 622 -27.34 -7.18 -3.72
C ALA A 622 -26.53 -7.30 -2.42
N ILE A 623 -26.09 -6.17 -1.88
CA ILE A 623 -25.32 -6.13 -0.64
C ILE A 623 -26.24 -5.74 0.52
N GLU A 624 -26.20 -6.52 1.59
CA GLU A 624 -26.99 -6.28 2.81
C GLU A 624 -26.22 -5.39 3.78
N SER A 625 -24.90 -5.59 3.90
CA SER A 625 -24.06 -4.87 4.86
C SER A 625 -22.65 -4.58 4.32
N LEU A 626 -22.26 -3.31 4.34
CA LEU A 626 -20.91 -2.83 4.07
C LEU A 626 -20.38 -2.12 5.31
N VAL A 627 -19.34 -2.67 5.94
CA VAL A 627 -18.76 -2.11 7.16
C VAL A 627 -17.27 -1.83 6.94
N ASN A 628 -16.88 -0.57 7.03
CA ASN A 628 -15.48 -0.14 6.98
C ASN A 628 -15.02 0.39 8.35
N ARG A 629 -14.15 -0.36 9.01
CA ARG A 629 -13.46 0.00 10.26
C ARG A 629 -11.96 0.19 10.06
N GLY A 630 -11.42 -0.30 8.95
CA GLY A 630 -10.03 -0.15 8.53
C GLY A 630 -9.82 0.98 7.52
N THR A 631 -8.97 0.77 6.52
CA THR A 631 -8.71 1.72 5.44
C THR A 631 -9.25 1.17 4.12
N ASN A 632 -10.09 1.92 3.41
CA ASN A 632 -10.53 1.60 2.07
C ASN A 632 -10.11 2.70 1.09
N ILE A 633 -9.38 2.31 0.06
CA ILE A 633 -8.81 3.21 -0.95
C ILE A 633 -9.20 2.70 -2.33
N ALA A 634 -9.87 3.55 -3.10
CA ALA A 634 -10.18 3.32 -4.50
C ALA A 634 -9.99 4.62 -5.28
N PHE A 635 -9.93 4.56 -6.61
CA PHE A 635 -10.05 5.78 -7.43
C PHE A 635 -11.46 6.35 -7.29
N ASN A 636 -12.51 5.54 -7.45
CA ASN A 636 -13.91 5.94 -7.28
C ASN A 636 -14.67 4.92 -6.43
N PHE A 637 -15.72 5.36 -5.75
CA PHE A 637 -16.68 4.47 -5.06
C PHE A 637 -18.09 4.65 -5.63
N ASP A 638 -18.75 3.56 -6.00
CA ASP A 638 -20.18 3.52 -6.33
C ASP A 638 -20.86 2.34 -5.62
N LEU A 639 -21.40 2.62 -4.45
CA LEU A 639 -21.87 1.62 -3.49
C LEU A 639 -23.40 1.67 -3.35
N THR A 640 -24.03 0.50 -3.41
CA THR A 640 -25.44 0.30 -3.06
C THR A 640 -25.56 -0.83 -2.06
N THR A 641 -26.18 -0.58 -0.90
CA THR A 641 -26.30 -1.59 0.19
C THR A 641 -27.53 -1.31 1.06
N THR A 642 -28.04 -2.27 1.83
CA THR A 642 -29.06 -1.97 2.85
C THR A 642 -28.46 -1.19 4.02
N TYR A 643 -27.34 -1.66 4.58
CA TYR A 643 -26.65 -1.04 5.69
C TYR A 643 -25.22 -0.63 5.30
N PHE A 644 -24.82 0.59 5.65
CA PHE A 644 -23.45 1.08 5.51
C PHE A 644 -22.93 1.66 6.82
N GLU A 645 -21.78 1.16 7.29
CA GLU A 645 -21.04 1.74 8.41
C GLU A 645 -19.64 2.16 7.96
N ASN A 646 -19.24 3.39 8.28
CA ASN A 646 -17.84 3.81 8.21
C ASN A 646 -17.38 4.39 9.55
N LYS A 647 -16.44 3.69 10.18
CA LYS A 647 -15.66 4.14 11.35
C LYS A 647 -14.17 4.29 11.04
N GLY A 648 -13.74 3.73 9.91
CA GLY A 648 -12.36 3.79 9.43
C GLY A 648 -12.08 4.98 8.51
N VAL A 649 -11.14 4.78 7.59
CA VAL A 649 -10.78 5.75 6.54
C VAL A 649 -11.32 5.28 5.20
N ILE A 650 -12.01 6.18 4.50
CA ILE A 650 -12.31 6.06 3.07
C ILE A 650 -11.56 7.17 2.35
N GLN A 651 -10.84 6.81 1.30
CA GLN A 651 -10.06 7.75 0.52
C GLN A 651 -10.17 7.46 -0.96
N THR A 652 -10.57 8.47 -1.74
CA THR A 652 -10.37 8.43 -3.18
C THR A 652 -8.91 8.80 -3.48
N ASP A 653 -8.13 7.87 -4.02
CA ASP A 653 -6.70 8.05 -4.30
C ASP A 653 -6.39 7.63 -5.74
N THR A 654 -5.53 8.39 -6.40
CA THR A 654 -5.02 8.08 -7.74
C THR A 654 -3.69 7.32 -7.70
N GLY A 655 -3.10 7.16 -6.51
CA GLY A 655 -1.75 6.61 -6.35
C GLY A 655 -0.64 7.56 -6.81
N VAL A 656 -0.99 8.77 -7.26
CA VAL A 656 -0.07 9.84 -7.62
C VAL A 656 -0.22 10.95 -6.57
N THR A 657 0.90 11.36 -5.97
CA THR A 657 0.94 12.27 -4.82
C THR A 657 0.08 13.52 -5.04
N ASN A 658 -0.92 13.70 -4.16
CA ASN A 658 -1.72 14.92 -3.96
C ASN A 658 -2.79 15.29 -5.00
N LEU A 659 -3.08 14.44 -5.98
CA LEU A 659 -4.25 14.63 -6.85
C LEU A 659 -5.31 13.62 -6.48
N ARG A 660 -6.19 14.00 -5.55
CA ARG A 660 -7.44 13.28 -5.30
C ARG A 660 -8.45 13.83 -6.33
N ASN A 661 -8.89 13.01 -7.28
CA ASN A 661 -9.89 13.42 -8.30
C ASN A 661 -11.13 12.52 -8.32
N GLY A 662 -11.22 11.57 -7.41
CA GLY A 662 -12.26 10.55 -7.42
C GLY A 662 -13.55 10.94 -6.72
N THR A 663 -14.65 10.33 -7.15
CA THR A 663 -15.98 10.52 -6.55
C THR A 663 -16.33 9.43 -5.55
N PHE A 664 -17.20 9.77 -4.59
CA PHE A 664 -17.81 8.81 -3.68
C PHE A 664 -19.33 8.88 -3.81
N THR A 665 -19.97 7.80 -4.28
CA THR A 665 -21.42 7.67 -4.38
C THR A 665 -21.91 6.51 -3.53
N LEU A 666 -22.86 6.78 -2.63
CA LEU A 666 -23.47 5.79 -1.74
C LEU A 666 -25.00 5.87 -1.81
N ARG A 667 -25.64 4.72 -1.99
CA ARG A 667 -27.09 4.53 -1.87
C ARG A 667 -27.35 3.46 -0.82
N ALA A 668 -28.02 3.80 0.27
CA ALA A 668 -28.36 2.82 1.29
C ALA A 668 -29.70 3.06 1.99
N ASP A 669 -30.21 2.10 2.75
CA ASP A 669 -31.34 2.38 3.64
C ASP A 669 -30.84 3.10 4.89
N THR A 670 -29.83 2.53 5.56
CA THR A 670 -29.23 3.10 6.77
C THR A 670 -27.75 3.37 6.59
N VAL A 671 -27.32 4.60 6.88
CA VAL A 671 -25.92 5.04 6.84
C VAL A 671 -25.48 5.49 8.22
N LYS A 672 -24.37 4.92 8.70
CA LYS A 672 -23.73 5.28 9.97
C LYS A 672 -22.27 5.68 9.73
N LEU A 673 -21.97 6.95 9.92
CA LEU A 673 -20.62 7.51 9.84
C LEU A 673 -20.19 7.92 11.24
N GLU A 674 -19.23 7.22 11.85
CA GLU A 674 -18.90 7.43 13.25
C GLU A 674 -17.38 7.35 13.53
N GLY A 675 -16.75 8.47 13.90
CA GLY A 675 -15.34 8.51 14.31
C GLY A 675 -14.31 8.38 13.17
N GLY A 676 -14.78 8.20 11.92
CA GLY A 676 -13.95 7.93 10.76
C GLY A 676 -13.56 9.15 9.93
N LYS A 677 -12.94 8.89 8.77
CA LYS A 677 -12.62 9.87 7.74
C LYS A 677 -13.19 9.47 6.38
N LEU A 678 -13.67 10.43 5.61
CA LEU A 678 -14.03 10.28 4.20
C LEU A 678 -13.42 11.43 3.43
N ASN A 679 -12.46 11.10 2.58
CA ASN A 679 -11.76 12.09 1.77
C ASN A 679 -11.96 11.79 0.28
N ALA A 680 -12.81 12.59 -0.37
CA ALA A 680 -13.04 12.54 -1.80
C ALA A 680 -12.30 13.66 -2.53
N GLY A 681 -11.84 13.35 -3.72
CA GLY A 681 -11.14 14.27 -4.61
C GLY A 681 -12.04 15.08 -5.51
N ALA A 682 -13.23 14.56 -5.77
CA ALA A 682 -14.33 15.21 -6.43
C ALA A 682 -15.57 15.05 -5.55
N GLU A 683 -16.76 14.97 -6.14
CA GLU A 683 -18.04 14.98 -5.44
C GLU A 683 -18.27 13.77 -4.50
N VAL A 684 -18.99 14.04 -3.40
CA VAL A 684 -19.58 13.04 -2.48
C VAL A 684 -21.10 13.07 -2.58
N LYS A 685 -21.74 11.94 -2.88
CA LYS A 685 -23.20 11.75 -2.89
C LYS A 685 -23.60 10.68 -1.91
N ILE A 686 -24.50 11.02 -0.99
CA ILE A 686 -25.08 10.07 -0.04
C ILE A 686 -26.60 10.14 -0.15
N THR A 687 -27.20 9.04 -0.61
CA THR A 687 -28.64 8.83 -0.64
C THR A 687 -29.01 7.80 0.41
N ALA A 688 -29.85 8.17 1.37
CA ALA A 688 -30.27 7.26 2.45
C ALA A 688 -31.71 7.49 2.92
N LYS A 689 -32.31 6.50 3.60
CA LYS A 689 -33.49 6.76 4.44
C LYS A 689 -33.06 7.39 5.75
N ASP A 690 -32.09 6.77 6.43
CA ASP A 690 -31.59 7.21 7.73
C ASP A 690 -30.08 7.46 7.68
N LEU A 691 -29.64 8.64 8.14
CA LEU A 691 -28.24 9.02 8.26
C LEU A 691 -27.89 9.40 9.70
N LYS A 692 -26.96 8.65 10.30
CA LYS A 692 -26.28 9.02 11.54
C LYS A 692 -24.85 9.44 11.25
N ILE A 693 -24.45 10.66 11.63
CA ILE A 693 -23.10 11.21 11.39
C ILE A 693 -22.49 11.85 12.64
N ARG A 694 -21.54 11.17 13.28
CA ARG A 694 -20.92 11.63 14.53
C ARG A 694 -19.40 11.52 14.49
N ALA A 695 -18.70 12.50 15.05
CA ALA A 695 -17.23 12.52 15.17
C ALA A 695 -16.53 12.23 13.83
N MET A 696 -17.16 12.63 12.72
CA MET A 696 -16.73 12.29 11.37
C MET A 696 -15.97 13.47 10.76
N SER A 697 -14.86 13.18 10.08
CA SER A 697 -14.17 14.16 9.24
C SER A 697 -14.42 13.85 7.76
N LEU A 698 -15.19 14.71 7.09
CA LEU A 698 -15.53 14.58 5.68
C LEU A 698 -14.91 15.75 4.91
N THR A 699 -14.08 15.44 3.92
CA THR A 699 -13.50 16.43 3.01
C THR A 699 -13.77 16.04 1.57
N THR A 700 -14.29 16.98 0.79
CA THR A 700 -14.48 16.86 -0.66
C THR A 700 -13.86 18.08 -1.34
N ALA A 701 -13.18 17.88 -2.46
CA ALA A 701 -12.60 18.99 -3.22
C ALA A 701 -13.63 19.73 -4.10
N ASP A 702 -14.86 19.21 -4.19
CA ASP A 702 -15.94 19.79 -4.97
C ASP A 702 -17.23 19.94 -4.15
N SER A 703 -18.28 19.14 -4.41
CA SER A 703 -19.55 19.21 -3.69
C SER A 703 -19.80 18.03 -2.76
N LEU A 704 -20.65 18.26 -1.76
CA LEU A 704 -21.29 17.24 -0.92
C LEU A 704 -22.81 17.32 -1.13
N THR A 705 -23.41 16.19 -1.48
CA THR A 705 -24.86 16.08 -1.71
C THR A 705 -25.47 15.00 -0.81
N PHE A 706 -26.46 15.42 -0.03
CA PHE A 706 -27.32 14.56 0.78
C PHE A 706 -28.73 14.47 0.18
N THR A 707 -29.24 13.25 0.05
CA THR A 707 -30.64 12.96 -0.23
C THR A 707 -31.15 12.02 0.85
N ILE A 708 -31.72 12.57 1.92
CA ILE A 708 -32.13 11.83 3.11
C ILE A 708 -33.66 11.80 3.21
N GLY A 709 -34.25 10.62 3.30
CA GLY A 709 -35.71 10.45 3.23
C GLY A 709 -36.46 10.47 4.56
N ASN A 710 -35.87 9.96 5.65
CA ASN A 710 -36.55 9.77 6.93
C ASN A 710 -35.88 10.55 8.06
N SER A 711 -34.67 10.17 8.48
CA SER A 711 -34.00 10.82 9.63
C SER A 711 -32.55 11.20 9.37
N ILE A 712 -32.14 12.36 9.91
CA ILE A 712 -30.74 12.78 9.98
C ILE A 712 -30.38 13.10 11.43
N SER A 713 -29.25 12.61 11.93
CA SER A 713 -28.82 12.89 13.30
C SER A 713 -27.31 12.85 13.44
N ASP A 714 -26.75 13.79 14.20
CA ASP A 714 -25.34 13.76 14.59
C ASP A 714 -25.09 13.30 16.04
N GLY A 715 -26.17 12.98 16.76
CA GLY A 715 -26.10 12.56 18.15
C GLY A 715 -25.94 13.70 19.16
N GLY A 716 -26.21 14.94 18.75
CA GLY A 716 -26.35 16.10 19.63
C GLY A 716 -25.16 17.07 19.61
N PRO A 717 -25.15 18.08 20.49
CA PRO A 717 -24.17 19.19 20.50
C PRO A 717 -22.69 18.78 20.46
N ASP A 718 -22.36 17.66 21.09
CA ASP A 718 -21.00 17.13 21.21
C ASP A 718 -20.67 16.11 20.09
N ALA A 719 -21.37 16.18 18.95
CA ALA A 719 -21.12 15.26 17.85
C ALA A 719 -19.68 15.33 17.35
N GLY A 720 -19.10 16.53 17.26
CA GLY A 720 -17.71 16.72 16.81
C GLY A 720 -17.51 16.41 15.32
N THR A 721 -18.56 16.50 14.51
CA THR A 721 -18.50 16.27 13.05
C THR A 721 -17.98 17.52 12.35
N SER A 722 -17.01 17.34 11.43
CA SER A 722 -16.46 18.42 10.59
C SER A 722 -16.59 18.05 9.10
N ILE A 723 -17.24 18.91 8.33
CA ILE A 723 -17.43 18.78 6.89
C ILE A 723 -16.74 19.94 6.18
N SER A 724 -15.93 19.66 5.16
CA SER A 724 -15.32 20.66 4.29
C SER A 724 -15.62 20.35 2.82
N ALA A 725 -16.22 21.30 2.13
CA ALA A 725 -16.61 21.21 0.72
C ALA A 725 -16.56 22.61 0.05
N LYS A 726 -16.70 22.69 -1.27
CA LYS A 726 -17.06 23.94 -1.95
C LYS A 726 -18.58 24.12 -1.95
N GLY A 727 -19.30 23.14 -2.49
CA GLY A 727 -20.77 23.14 -2.57
C GLY A 727 -21.38 22.17 -1.55
N VAL A 728 -22.49 22.55 -0.93
CA VAL A 728 -23.21 21.69 0.02
C VAL A 728 -24.69 21.68 -0.34
N HIS A 729 -25.24 20.49 -0.50
CA HIS A 729 -26.60 20.27 -0.96
C HIS A 729 -27.34 19.28 -0.06
N LEU A 730 -28.48 19.69 0.48
CA LEU A 730 -29.52 18.81 1.01
C LEU A 730 -30.73 18.95 0.09
N LEU A 731 -31.05 17.90 -0.67
CA LEU A 731 -32.02 17.98 -1.76
C LEU A 731 -33.46 17.59 -1.38
N GLY A 732 -33.67 17.07 -0.17
CA GLY A 732 -34.98 16.73 0.38
C GLY A 732 -35.00 16.92 1.90
N GLN A 733 -36.13 17.37 2.44
CA GLN A 733 -36.28 17.58 3.87
C GLN A 733 -36.41 16.22 4.57
N PRO A 734 -35.51 15.88 5.51
CA PRO A 734 -35.73 14.72 6.36
C PRO A 734 -36.94 14.96 7.27
N VAL A 735 -37.68 13.90 7.61
CA VAL A 735 -38.84 13.97 8.51
C VAL A 735 -38.41 14.34 9.93
N LEU A 736 -37.26 13.84 10.38
CA LEU A 736 -36.76 14.03 11.74
C LEU A 736 -35.28 14.41 11.77
N GLY A 737 -34.94 15.21 12.79
CA GLY A 737 -33.60 15.43 13.28
C GLY A 737 -32.84 16.62 12.70
N ASP A 738 -31.69 16.88 13.33
CA ASP A 738 -30.86 18.07 13.18
C ASP A 738 -29.37 17.70 13.28
N LEU A 739 -28.53 18.67 12.94
CA LEU A 739 -27.07 18.60 12.89
C LEU A 739 -26.44 19.67 13.81
N LEU A 740 -27.00 19.84 15.01
CA LEU A 740 -26.59 20.85 16.01
C LEU A 740 -25.26 20.54 16.73
N GLY A 741 -24.57 19.46 16.37
CA GLY A 741 -23.19 19.16 16.72
C GLY A 741 -22.21 19.25 15.53
N THR A 742 -22.67 19.62 14.34
CA THR A 742 -21.91 19.54 13.07
C THR A 742 -21.42 20.90 12.58
N VAL A 743 -20.14 20.97 12.21
CA VAL A 743 -19.54 22.14 11.54
C VAL A 743 -19.44 21.86 10.04
N ILE A 744 -20.02 22.75 9.23
CA ILE A 744 -19.91 22.74 7.78
C ILE A 744 -19.09 23.95 7.35
N GLN A 745 -17.96 23.71 6.68
CA GLN A 745 -17.16 24.74 6.04
C GLN A 745 -17.31 24.66 4.52
N SER A 746 -17.79 25.75 3.95
CA SER A 746 -17.77 26.02 2.52
C SER A 746 -16.56 26.90 2.21
N LYS A 747 -15.58 26.36 1.47
CA LYS A 747 -14.38 27.11 1.07
C LYS A 747 -14.36 27.30 -0.45
N ILE A 748 -14.49 28.55 -0.90
CA ILE A 748 -14.61 28.87 -2.33
C ILE A 748 -13.32 29.56 -2.83
N PRO A 749 -12.72 29.09 -3.94
CA PRO A 749 -11.54 29.74 -4.52
C PRO A 749 -11.89 31.06 -5.22
N LYS A 750 -10.87 31.80 -5.65
CA LYS A 750 -11.04 33.08 -6.34
C LYS A 750 -11.88 32.98 -7.63
N PHE A 751 -12.66 34.03 -7.90
CA PHE A 751 -13.39 34.25 -9.16
C PHE A 751 -14.47 33.22 -9.53
N ILE A 752 -15.03 32.47 -8.58
CA ILE A 752 -16.09 31.49 -8.86
C ILE A 752 -17.31 31.68 -7.96
N ALA A 753 -18.50 31.43 -8.53
CA ALA A 753 -19.75 31.32 -7.80
C ALA A 753 -20.07 29.84 -7.57
N ILE A 754 -20.31 29.43 -6.32
CA ILE A 754 -20.65 28.04 -5.97
C ILE A 754 -22.05 27.99 -5.38
N PRO A 755 -22.94 27.12 -5.92
CA PRO A 755 -24.28 26.94 -5.39
C PRO A 755 -24.30 26.08 -4.13
N HIS A 756 -25.26 26.39 -3.25
CA HIS A 756 -25.63 25.65 -2.06
C HIS A 756 -27.15 25.44 -2.10
N THR A 757 -27.60 24.23 -1.74
CA THR A 757 -29.04 23.91 -1.72
C THR A 757 -29.42 23.33 -0.38
N TRP A 758 -30.51 23.80 0.21
CA TRP A 758 -31.00 23.26 1.48
C TRP A 758 -32.50 23.07 1.43
N ALA A 759 -32.98 22.02 2.08
CA ALA A 759 -34.38 21.60 2.04
C ALA A 759 -35.12 21.78 3.36
N GLY A 760 -34.56 22.53 4.33
CA GLY A 760 -35.30 22.87 5.54
C GLY A 760 -36.54 23.69 5.23
N GLU A 761 -37.58 23.56 6.04
CA GLU A 761 -38.83 24.33 5.92
C GLU A 761 -38.63 25.74 6.48
N ASP A 762 -39.13 26.76 5.78
CA ASP A 762 -39.22 28.11 6.32
C ASP A 762 -40.30 28.20 7.42
N ARG A 763 -39.87 28.26 8.68
CA ARG A 763 -40.72 28.45 9.86
C ARG A 763 -40.66 29.87 10.41
N GLY A 764 -40.00 30.80 9.72
CA GLY A 764 -39.77 32.16 10.21
C GLY A 764 -38.63 32.27 11.22
N ALA A 765 -38.41 33.49 11.72
CA ALA A 765 -37.35 33.82 12.67
C ALA A 765 -37.74 33.45 14.11
N ILE A 766 -38.00 32.16 14.37
CA ILE A 766 -38.41 31.63 15.67
C ILE A 766 -37.64 30.35 16.04
N PRO A 767 -37.50 30.03 17.34
CA PRO A 767 -36.78 28.83 17.81
C PRO A 767 -37.27 27.49 17.22
N ALA A 768 -38.56 27.40 16.85
CA ALA A 768 -39.14 26.19 16.25
C ALA A 768 -38.48 25.78 14.92
N GLY A 769 -37.74 26.67 14.26
CA GLY A 769 -36.96 26.36 13.07
C GLY A 769 -35.73 25.47 13.31
N PHE A 770 -35.28 25.33 14.56
CA PHE A 770 -34.10 24.55 14.94
C PHE A 770 -34.40 23.12 15.42
N VAL A 771 -35.66 22.68 15.27
CA VAL A 771 -36.13 21.38 15.79
C VAL A 771 -36.70 20.55 14.66
N ASN A 772 -36.10 19.39 14.37
CA ASN A 772 -36.47 18.50 13.27
C ASN A 772 -36.59 19.26 11.93
N ASN A 773 -35.55 20.02 11.60
CA ASN A 773 -35.53 20.81 10.37
C ASN A 773 -34.15 20.82 9.69
N ALA A 774 -33.32 19.81 9.98
CA ALA A 774 -31.94 19.75 9.54
C ALA A 774 -31.15 21.03 9.89
N ALA A 775 -31.39 21.60 11.07
CA ALA A 775 -30.64 22.77 11.53
C ALA A 775 -29.17 22.40 11.80
N ILE A 776 -28.23 23.31 11.50
CA ILE A 776 -26.79 23.05 11.62
C ILE A 776 -26.15 23.88 12.74
N ARG A 777 -25.15 23.32 13.42
CA ARG A 777 -24.45 24.03 14.50
C ARG A 777 -23.68 25.24 14.00
N ARG A 778 -22.82 25.05 13.01
CA ARG A 778 -21.92 26.11 12.53
C ARG A 778 -21.73 26.03 11.03
N LEU A 779 -22.00 27.13 10.37
CA LEU A 779 -21.71 27.32 8.95
C LEU A 779 -20.55 28.29 8.81
N ILE A 780 -19.48 27.85 8.18
CA ILE A 780 -18.31 28.69 7.88
C ILE A 780 -18.31 28.98 6.38
N LEU A 781 -18.44 30.26 6.02
CA LEU A 781 -18.31 30.74 4.66
C LEU A 781 -16.93 31.39 4.50
N ASP A 782 -16.00 30.66 3.88
CA ASP A 782 -14.62 31.08 3.67
C ASP A 782 -14.38 31.37 2.19
N GLY A 783 -14.51 32.65 1.82
CA GLY A 783 -14.42 33.12 0.45
C GLY A 783 -13.06 33.73 0.13
N ASP A 784 -12.51 33.42 -1.04
CA ASP A 784 -11.34 34.08 -1.60
C ASP A 784 -11.75 35.28 -2.48
N VAL A 785 -10.79 35.99 -3.09
CA VAL A 785 -11.02 37.20 -3.89
C VAL A 785 -12.09 36.96 -4.97
N LEU A 786 -13.14 37.79 -4.98
CA LEU A 786 -14.27 37.73 -5.92
C LEU A 786 -14.94 36.34 -6.01
N SER A 787 -14.96 35.59 -4.92
CA SER A 787 -15.78 34.38 -4.80
C SER A 787 -17.22 34.73 -4.40
N GLN A 788 -18.20 33.94 -4.84
CA GLN A 788 -19.61 34.12 -4.45
C GLN A 788 -20.25 32.81 -3.95
N PHE A 789 -20.94 32.88 -2.82
CA PHE A 789 -21.81 31.83 -2.29
C PHE A 789 -23.23 32.05 -2.80
N VAL A 790 -23.86 31.05 -3.43
CA VAL A 790 -25.21 31.16 -3.99
C VAL A 790 -26.16 30.16 -3.32
N PHE A 791 -26.99 30.62 -2.40
CA PHE A 791 -27.96 29.78 -1.69
C PHE A 791 -29.31 29.75 -2.39
N ARG A 792 -29.87 28.56 -2.55
CA ARG A 792 -31.22 28.34 -3.12
C ARG A 792 -31.96 27.24 -2.38
N GLY A 793 -33.28 27.36 -2.32
CA GLY A 793 -34.14 26.34 -1.74
C GLY A 793 -34.20 25.07 -2.59
N ALA A 794 -34.43 23.93 -1.96
CA ALA A 794 -34.84 22.71 -2.65
C ALA A 794 -36.31 22.78 -3.12
N SER A 795 -37.10 23.67 -2.50
CA SER A 795 -38.48 24.02 -2.83
C SER A 795 -38.67 25.55 -2.76
N GLU A 796 -39.84 26.06 -3.13
CA GLU A 796 -40.16 27.50 -3.11
C GLU A 796 -40.18 28.14 -1.70
N HIS A 797 -40.32 27.34 -0.64
CA HIS A 797 -40.43 27.82 0.76
C HIS A 797 -39.36 27.15 1.64
N SER A 798 -38.11 27.11 1.16
CA SER A 798 -37.01 26.51 1.91
C SER A 798 -36.33 27.53 2.83
N ALA A 799 -35.78 27.04 3.93
CA ALA A 799 -34.91 27.80 4.80
C ALA A 799 -33.73 26.99 5.31
N LEU A 800 -32.66 27.69 5.69
CA LEU A 800 -31.49 27.14 6.38
C LEU A 800 -31.36 27.77 7.75
N TYR A 801 -31.47 26.97 8.82
CA TYR A 801 -31.27 27.39 10.20
C TYR A 801 -29.86 27.04 10.68
N VAL A 802 -29.12 28.06 11.10
CA VAL A 802 -27.72 27.97 11.52
C VAL A 802 -27.57 28.52 12.93
N ASP A 803 -27.06 27.73 13.86
CA ASP A 803 -26.87 28.20 15.23
C ASP A 803 -25.76 29.26 15.30
N PHE A 804 -24.63 29.05 14.61
CA PHE A 804 -23.58 30.05 14.44
C PHE A 804 -23.12 30.24 13.00
N LEU A 805 -23.31 31.43 12.44
CA LEU A 805 -22.83 31.82 11.11
C LEU A 805 -21.47 32.50 11.21
N GLU A 806 -20.45 31.89 10.61
CA GLU A 806 -19.10 32.43 10.58
C GLU A 806 -18.69 32.87 9.16
N LEU A 807 -18.28 34.12 9.06
CA LEU A 807 -17.83 34.75 7.82
C LEU A 807 -16.30 34.90 7.84
N LYS A 808 -15.62 34.44 6.78
CA LYS A 808 -14.16 34.48 6.63
C LYS A 808 -13.74 34.89 5.21
N GLY A 809 -12.63 35.61 5.13
CA GLY A 809 -12.05 36.03 3.85
C GLY A 809 -12.81 37.19 3.21
N SER A 810 -12.98 37.17 1.90
CA SER A 810 -13.49 38.30 1.10
C SER A 810 -14.93 38.70 1.43
N ILE A 811 -15.76 37.78 1.94
CA ILE A 811 -17.15 38.05 2.36
C ILE A 811 -17.25 39.09 3.48
N LEU A 812 -16.18 39.25 4.29
CA LEU A 812 -16.13 40.29 5.32
C LEU A 812 -15.93 41.70 4.74
N THR A 813 -15.42 41.81 3.51
CA THR A 813 -15.22 43.09 2.83
C THR A 813 -16.51 43.61 2.19
N ASP A 814 -17.23 42.75 1.47
CA ASP A 814 -18.52 43.08 0.86
C ASP A 814 -19.42 41.85 0.78
N ILE A 815 -20.37 41.77 1.70
CA ILE A 815 -21.32 40.65 1.77
C ILE A 815 -22.33 40.67 0.60
N ASN A 816 -22.64 41.83 0.00
CA ASN A 816 -23.66 41.89 -1.06
C ASN A 816 -23.13 41.31 -2.38
N GLU A 817 -21.83 41.45 -2.62
CA GLU A 817 -21.14 40.83 -3.77
C GLU A 817 -20.84 39.34 -3.51
N ALA A 818 -20.39 39.01 -2.31
CA ALA A 818 -19.93 37.66 -1.98
C ALA A 818 -21.05 36.66 -1.61
N LEU A 819 -22.24 37.12 -1.21
CA LEU A 819 -23.37 36.25 -0.83
C LEU A 819 -24.62 36.60 -1.64
N ARG A 820 -25.17 35.60 -2.33
CA ARG A 820 -26.47 35.67 -2.99
C ARG A 820 -27.42 34.65 -2.40
N ILE A 821 -28.61 35.10 -2.00
CA ILE A 821 -29.70 34.24 -1.53
C ILE A 821 -30.85 34.36 -2.54
N GLU A 822 -31.16 33.26 -3.21
CA GLU A 822 -32.21 33.22 -4.24
C GLU A 822 -33.62 33.32 -3.66
N PRO A 823 -34.64 33.68 -4.48
CA PRO A 823 -36.01 33.87 -4.01
C PRO A 823 -36.63 32.72 -3.22
N SER A 824 -36.19 31.49 -3.50
CA SER A 824 -36.68 30.25 -2.88
C SER A 824 -36.09 29.94 -1.50
N MET A 825 -35.23 30.82 -0.95
CA MET A 825 -34.52 30.57 0.31
C MET A 825 -34.54 31.77 1.27
N VAL A 826 -34.63 31.47 2.56
CA VAL A 826 -34.23 32.37 3.67
C VAL A 826 -33.19 31.68 4.56
N ILE A 827 -32.14 32.40 4.95
CA ILE A 827 -31.14 31.92 5.92
C ILE A 827 -31.45 32.55 7.28
N TYR A 828 -31.74 31.70 8.26
CA TYR A 828 -31.92 32.07 9.66
C TYR A 828 -30.66 31.72 10.43
N PHE A 829 -30.12 32.67 11.19
CA PHE A 829 -28.96 32.43 12.04
C PHE A 829 -29.24 32.89 13.47
N ALA A 830 -28.75 32.16 14.47
CA ALA A 830 -28.94 32.54 15.88
C ALA A 830 -27.85 33.48 16.39
N ASP A 831 -26.61 33.32 15.91
CA ASP A 831 -25.51 34.21 16.23
C ASP A 831 -24.42 34.20 15.14
N SER A 832 -23.47 35.14 15.17
CA SER A 832 -22.40 35.26 14.18
C SER A 832 -21.12 35.90 14.71
N ASN A 833 -20.02 35.78 13.95
CA ASN A 833 -18.75 36.49 14.25
C ASN A 833 -18.74 37.97 13.85
N VAL A 834 -19.85 38.46 13.30
CA VAL A 834 -20.16 39.86 13.03
C VAL A 834 -21.42 40.19 13.84
N ALA A 835 -21.60 41.44 14.27
CA ALA A 835 -22.79 41.86 15.02
C ALA A 835 -24.09 41.46 14.29
N PRO A 836 -24.95 40.60 14.88
CA PRO A 836 -26.13 40.05 14.21
C PRO A 836 -27.07 41.10 13.61
N GLU A 837 -27.21 42.27 14.25
CA GLU A 837 -28.07 43.37 13.81
C GLU A 837 -27.63 43.97 12.46
N THR A 838 -26.34 43.86 12.12
CA THR A 838 -25.81 44.34 10.84
C THR A 838 -26.13 43.41 9.66
N LEU A 839 -26.47 42.15 9.99
CA LEU A 839 -26.82 41.08 9.07
C LEU A 839 -28.34 40.90 8.96
N ASP A 840 -29.08 41.11 10.05
CA ASP A 840 -30.54 40.97 10.07
C ASP A 840 -31.23 41.93 9.09
N GLY A 841 -32.11 41.37 8.28
CA GLY A 841 -32.87 42.13 7.29
C GLY A 841 -32.11 42.49 6.01
N ARG A 842 -30.91 41.93 5.78
CA ARG A 842 -30.21 42.04 4.48
C ARG A 842 -30.95 41.27 3.38
N PHE A 843 -30.66 41.63 2.12
CA PHE A 843 -31.22 41.00 0.91
C PHE A 843 -32.74 41.07 0.81
N LYS A 844 -33.34 42.24 1.06
CA LYS A 844 -34.80 42.45 0.92
C LYS A 844 -35.21 42.41 -0.55
N ASP A 845 -36.36 41.81 -0.82
CA ASP A 845 -37.04 41.89 -2.11
C ASP A 845 -38.56 41.82 -1.95
N ALA A 846 -39.29 41.81 -3.06
CA ALA A 846 -40.75 41.80 -3.08
C ALA A 846 -41.37 40.58 -2.38
N THR A 847 -40.67 39.44 -2.36
CA THR A 847 -41.13 38.18 -1.76
C THR A 847 -40.60 37.99 -0.33
N ALA A 848 -39.55 38.71 0.07
CA ALA A 848 -39.00 38.72 1.43
C ALA A 848 -38.79 40.17 1.93
N PRO A 849 -39.87 40.90 2.28
CA PRO A 849 -39.79 42.32 2.67
C PRO A 849 -39.01 42.56 3.97
N GLN A 850 -38.92 41.53 4.81
CA GLN A 850 -38.14 41.54 6.04
C GLN A 850 -36.67 41.14 5.84
N GLY A 851 -36.25 40.79 4.62
CA GLY A 851 -34.89 40.33 4.29
C GLY A 851 -34.77 38.80 4.24
N ARG A 852 -33.70 38.31 3.61
CA ARG A 852 -33.41 36.87 3.45
C ARG A 852 -32.29 36.36 4.35
N LEU A 853 -31.58 37.24 5.03
CA LEU A 853 -30.68 36.89 6.12
C LEU A 853 -31.30 37.42 7.41
N ARG A 854 -31.70 36.52 8.30
CA ARG A 854 -32.60 36.84 9.42
C ARG A 854 -32.07 36.31 10.74
N TRP A 855 -32.05 37.17 11.76
CA TRP A 855 -31.56 36.82 13.08
C TRP A 855 -32.66 36.19 13.94
N VAL A 856 -32.39 35.02 14.51
CA VAL A 856 -33.27 34.32 15.47
C VAL A 856 -32.75 34.54 16.89
N LYS A 857 -32.90 35.78 17.36
CA LYS A 857 -32.37 36.24 18.65
C LYS A 857 -32.88 35.47 19.88
N ASP A 858 -34.06 34.87 19.78
CA ASP A 858 -34.69 34.13 20.88
C ASP A 858 -34.24 32.66 20.95
N PHE A 859 -33.45 32.18 19.98
CA PHE A 859 -32.90 30.83 20.00
C PHE A 859 -31.62 30.77 20.83
N ILE A 860 -31.56 29.81 21.76
CA ILE A 860 -30.43 29.54 22.64
C ILE A 860 -29.88 28.17 22.24
N GLY A 861 -28.88 28.19 21.38
CA GLY A 861 -28.29 26.98 20.80
C GLY A 861 -26.92 26.63 21.38
N PRO A 862 -26.41 25.41 21.11
CA PRO A 862 -25.09 24.96 21.54
C PRO A 862 -23.89 25.86 21.20
N ALA A 863 -23.99 26.67 20.16
CA ALA A 863 -22.95 27.59 19.70
C ALA A 863 -23.31 29.08 19.89
N SER A 864 -24.56 29.38 20.25
CA SER A 864 -25.07 30.73 20.46
C SER A 864 -25.49 31.03 21.90
N ALA A 865 -25.46 30.08 22.84
CA ALA A 865 -25.81 30.33 24.24
C ALA A 865 -24.69 31.03 25.03
N VAL A 866 -25.08 31.89 25.98
CA VAL A 866 -24.23 32.45 27.02
C VAL A 866 -24.98 32.51 28.35
N ASP A 867 -24.27 32.33 29.45
CA ASP A 867 -24.85 32.48 30.80
C ASP A 867 -24.89 33.97 31.19
N VAL A 868 -26.01 34.39 31.76
CA VAL A 868 -26.22 35.73 32.33
C VAL A 868 -26.72 35.60 33.77
N ILE A 869 -26.39 36.59 34.61
CA ILE A 869 -26.78 36.57 36.02
C ILE A 869 -28.24 36.99 36.14
N SER A 870 -29.03 36.31 36.99
CA SER A 870 -30.38 36.73 37.38
C SER A 870 -30.48 37.06 38.87
N ARG A 871 -30.94 38.27 39.18
CA ARG A 871 -31.37 38.78 40.50
C ARG A 871 -32.58 37.99 41.01
N VAL A 872 -33.48 37.60 40.11
CA VAL A 872 -34.76 36.95 40.45
C VAL A 872 -34.56 35.48 40.81
N GLU A 873 -33.75 34.73 40.05
CA GLU A 873 -33.48 33.31 40.36
C GLU A 873 -32.37 33.09 41.40
N LYS A 874 -31.62 34.14 41.77
CA LYS A 874 -30.37 34.03 42.57
C LYS A 874 -29.39 33.02 41.96
N ALA A 875 -29.37 32.92 40.62
CA ALA A 875 -28.62 31.95 39.82
C ALA A 875 -28.27 32.53 38.43
N THR A 876 -27.70 31.71 37.54
CA THR A 876 -27.43 32.04 36.13
C THR A 876 -28.49 31.44 35.21
N VAL A 877 -29.00 32.23 34.27
CA VAL A 877 -29.91 31.80 33.20
C VAL A 877 -29.22 31.93 31.84
N GLN A 878 -29.74 31.26 30.80
CA GLN A 878 -29.15 31.33 29.46
C GLN A 878 -29.84 32.36 28.58
N MET A 879 -29.03 33.04 27.78
CA MET A 879 -29.45 34.01 26.77
C MET A 879 -28.69 33.72 25.47
N ASN A 880 -29.24 34.16 24.34
CA ASN A 880 -28.47 34.19 23.10
C ASN A 880 -27.30 35.18 23.25
N ARG A 881 -26.09 34.76 22.88
CA ARG A 881 -24.84 35.53 23.01
C ARG A 881 -24.90 36.80 22.19
N GLY A 882 -25.30 36.73 20.93
CA GLY A 882 -25.48 37.90 20.08
C GLY A 882 -26.47 38.90 20.70
N LEU A 883 -27.53 38.41 21.33
CA LEU A 883 -28.51 39.27 22.02
C LEU A 883 -27.93 39.89 23.29
N ARG A 884 -27.14 39.12 24.06
CA ARG A 884 -26.43 39.61 25.24
C ARG A 884 -25.39 40.68 24.90
N GLU A 885 -24.74 40.55 23.75
CA GLU A 885 -23.70 41.48 23.29
C GLU A 885 -24.29 42.68 22.51
N SER A 886 -25.61 42.73 22.34
CA SER A 886 -26.27 43.81 21.62
C SER A 886 -26.06 45.18 22.26
N LEU A 887 -25.64 46.15 21.45
CA LEU A 887 -25.54 47.57 21.81
C LEU A 887 -26.81 48.37 21.52
N THR A 888 -27.85 47.70 21.01
CA THR A 888 -29.08 48.37 20.54
C THR A 888 -30.35 47.79 21.11
N VAL A 889 -30.32 46.54 21.55
CA VAL A 889 -31.45 45.89 22.21
C VAL A 889 -31.31 46.06 23.71
N ASP A 890 -32.39 46.53 24.31
CA ASP A 890 -32.67 46.52 25.73
C ASP A 890 -33.79 45.48 25.92
N SER A 891 -33.44 44.32 26.46
CA SER A 891 -34.30 43.13 26.51
C SER A 891 -35.34 43.19 27.62
N ASP A 892 -35.05 43.88 28.72
CA ASP A 892 -35.93 43.97 29.89
C ASP A 892 -36.62 45.34 30.02
N GLY A 893 -36.15 46.35 29.29
CA GLY A 893 -36.77 47.67 29.14
C GLY A 893 -36.42 48.65 30.26
N ASP A 894 -35.30 48.44 30.97
CA ASP A 894 -34.84 49.30 32.06
C ASP A 894 -34.09 50.56 31.57
N GLY A 895 -33.83 50.66 30.26
CA GLY A 895 -33.13 51.76 29.62
C GLY A 895 -31.63 51.52 29.40
N VAL A 896 -31.09 50.37 29.80
CA VAL A 896 -29.71 49.94 29.58
C VAL A 896 -29.68 48.86 28.49
N VAL A 897 -28.86 49.06 27.47
CA VAL A 897 -28.70 48.06 26.41
C VAL A 897 -27.97 46.82 26.93
N ASN A 898 -28.36 45.64 26.43
CA ASN A 898 -27.93 44.33 26.93
C ASN A 898 -26.41 44.19 27.13
N SER A 899 -25.62 44.73 26.22
CA SER A 899 -24.14 44.68 26.29
C SER A 899 -23.58 45.34 27.54
N LEU A 900 -24.19 46.43 28.00
CA LEU A 900 -23.80 47.22 29.18
C LEU A 900 -24.59 46.85 30.43
N ASP A 901 -25.62 46.03 30.29
CA ASP A 901 -26.44 45.58 31.39
C ASP A 901 -25.85 44.34 32.08
N LEU A 902 -25.73 44.42 33.41
CA LEU A 902 -25.32 43.30 34.24
C LEU A 902 -26.43 42.25 34.38
N PHE A 903 -27.69 42.68 34.24
CA PHE A 903 -28.89 41.88 34.45
C PHE A 903 -29.89 42.03 33.27
N PRO A 904 -29.47 41.71 32.02
CA PRO A 904 -30.21 41.98 30.76
C PRO A 904 -31.56 41.29 30.60
N LEU A 905 -31.99 40.54 31.61
CA LEU A 905 -33.24 39.81 31.65
C LEU A 905 -34.03 40.11 32.93
N ASP A 906 -33.51 40.89 33.89
CA ASP A 906 -34.19 41.18 35.15
C ASP A 906 -34.72 42.62 35.16
N PRO A 907 -35.94 42.85 34.67
CA PRO A 907 -36.47 44.20 34.62
C PRO A 907 -36.57 44.79 36.02
N ASP A 908 -36.09 46.03 36.20
CA ASP A 908 -36.28 46.80 37.45
C ASP A 908 -37.78 47.00 37.77
N TYR A 909 -38.64 46.94 36.74
CA TYR A 909 -40.10 46.89 36.82
C TYR A 909 -40.68 46.08 35.66
N PHE A 910 -41.59 45.14 35.92
CA PHE A 910 -42.24 44.38 34.84
C PHE A 910 -43.03 45.32 33.91
N ILE A 911 -42.59 45.43 32.65
CA ILE A 911 -43.38 46.09 31.60
C ILE A 911 -44.50 45.15 31.18
N ILE A 912 -45.69 45.39 31.74
CA ILE A 912 -46.90 44.66 31.36
C ILE A 912 -47.45 45.26 30.07
N LYS A 913 -47.30 44.54 28.95
CA LYS A 913 -47.94 44.90 27.68
C LYS A 913 -49.38 44.42 27.67
N ALA A 914 -50.31 45.35 27.50
CA ALA A 914 -51.69 45.06 27.15
C ALA A 914 -51.80 44.91 25.63
N ILE A 915 -52.00 43.69 25.14
CA ILE A 915 -51.83 43.40 23.71
C ILE A 915 -53.14 43.55 22.90
N ALA A 916 -54.32 43.43 23.53
CA ALA A 916 -55.61 43.68 22.90
C ALA A 916 -56.72 43.89 23.94
N LEU A 917 -57.68 44.77 23.63
CA LEU A 917 -58.98 44.87 24.30
C LEU A 917 -59.97 44.09 23.43
N ASN A 918 -60.42 42.94 23.90
CA ASN A 918 -61.48 42.19 23.22
C ASN A 918 -62.83 42.69 23.75
N ASP A 919 -63.27 43.81 23.22
CA ASP A 919 -64.50 44.55 23.55
C ASP A 919 -65.78 43.90 22.99
N GLY A 920 -65.66 42.85 22.16
CA GLY A 920 -66.79 42.07 21.62
C GLY A 920 -67.24 40.85 22.44
N ILE A 921 -66.61 40.55 23.59
CA ILE A 921 -66.93 39.39 24.43
C ILE A 921 -67.39 39.89 25.80
N SER A 922 -68.48 39.35 26.36
CA SER A 922 -68.91 39.64 27.73
C SER A 922 -68.52 38.47 28.65
N PRO A 923 -67.66 38.68 29.67
CA PRO A 923 -66.97 39.93 30.02
C PRO A 923 -65.79 40.25 29.09
N ALA A 924 -65.49 41.55 28.91
CA ALA A 924 -64.36 42.01 28.12
C ALA A 924 -63.06 41.42 28.68
N SER A 925 -62.03 41.25 27.85
CA SER A 925 -60.74 40.73 28.31
C SER A 925 -59.58 41.57 27.79
N ILE A 926 -58.52 41.64 28.61
CA ILE A 926 -57.23 42.21 28.26
C ILE A 926 -56.17 41.12 28.34
N ASN A 927 -55.34 41.00 27.32
CA ASN A 927 -54.20 40.07 27.34
C ASN A 927 -52.99 40.76 27.95
N LEU A 928 -52.52 40.25 29.08
CA LEU A 928 -51.31 40.69 29.76
C LEU A 928 -50.11 39.87 29.31
N SER A 929 -48.99 40.53 29.05
CA SER A 929 -47.70 39.90 28.72
C SER A 929 -46.54 40.65 29.36
N TRP A 930 -45.54 39.91 29.85
CA TRP A 930 -44.33 40.42 30.51
C TRP A 930 -43.20 39.42 30.27
N LEU A 931 -41.93 39.81 30.51
CA LEU A 931 -40.82 38.86 30.45
C LEU A 931 -40.82 37.96 31.70
N ALA A 932 -41.23 36.71 31.54
CA ALA A 932 -41.25 35.70 32.58
C ALA A 932 -39.93 34.91 32.58
N MET A 933 -39.18 34.98 33.67
CA MET A 933 -37.93 34.24 33.90
C MET A 933 -38.18 32.74 34.11
N PRO A 934 -37.23 31.88 33.69
CA PRO A 934 -37.29 30.43 33.90
C PRO A 934 -37.63 30.06 35.34
N ASN A 935 -38.41 29.01 35.55
CA ASN A 935 -38.73 28.45 36.87
C ASN A 935 -39.36 29.40 37.90
N ILE A 936 -39.65 30.66 37.57
CA ILE A 936 -40.27 31.63 38.47
C ILE A 936 -41.78 31.52 38.43
N LEU A 937 -42.40 31.51 39.62
CA LEU A 937 -43.84 31.58 39.80
C LEU A 937 -44.28 33.05 39.95
N TYR A 938 -45.23 33.45 39.13
CA TYR A 938 -45.83 34.77 39.10
C TYR A 938 -47.27 34.70 39.60
N SER A 939 -47.62 35.55 40.57
CA SER A 939 -48.99 35.86 40.96
C SER A 939 -49.47 37.07 40.16
N LEU A 940 -50.58 36.91 39.45
CA LEU A 940 -51.22 37.98 38.70
C LEU A 940 -52.40 38.49 39.52
N GLU A 941 -52.36 39.77 39.85
CA GLU A 941 -53.31 40.40 40.76
C GLU A 941 -53.95 41.63 40.12
N TYR A 942 -55.17 41.95 40.54
CA TYR A 942 -55.87 43.17 40.13
C TYR A 942 -56.46 43.91 41.32
N THR A 943 -56.68 45.21 41.15
CA THR A 943 -57.49 46.03 42.04
C THR A 943 -58.33 47.01 41.23
N THR A 944 -59.49 47.40 41.75
CA THR A 944 -60.33 48.47 41.18
C THR A 944 -60.06 49.82 41.83
N ASP A 945 -59.30 49.85 42.93
CA ASP A 945 -58.96 51.06 43.68
C ASP A 945 -57.55 50.97 44.25
N LEU A 946 -56.60 51.69 43.62
CA LEU A 946 -55.21 51.76 44.07
C LEU A 946 -55.06 52.32 45.49
N SER A 947 -55.99 53.17 45.95
CA SER A 947 -55.91 53.80 47.27
C SER A 947 -56.24 52.83 48.41
N SER A 948 -57.04 51.80 48.12
CA SER A 948 -57.42 50.77 49.10
C SER A 948 -56.25 49.88 49.54
N GLY A 949 -55.22 49.75 48.70
CA GLY A 949 -54.11 48.82 48.91
C GLY A 949 -54.49 47.33 48.83
N VAL A 950 -55.75 46.98 48.59
CA VAL A 950 -56.24 45.60 48.50
C VAL A 950 -56.13 45.11 47.06
N TRP A 951 -55.48 43.96 46.87
CA TRP A 951 -55.28 43.31 45.57
C TRP A 951 -55.85 41.90 45.59
N TYR A 952 -56.55 41.53 44.52
CA TYR A 952 -57.17 40.22 44.32
C TYR A 952 -56.37 39.44 43.29
N SER A 953 -55.87 38.25 43.65
CA SER A 953 -55.25 37.35 42.68
C SER A 953 -56.30 36.78 41.73
N PHE A 954 -56.01 36.80 40.44
CA PHE A 954 -56.90 36.23 39.41
C PHE A 954 -56.26 35.12 38.60
N ASN A 955 -54.93 35.03 38.59
CA ASN A 955 -54.21 33.95 37.93
C ASN A 955 -52.80 33.76 38.52
N THR A 956 -52.19 32.62 38.24
CA THR A 956 -50.77 32.36 38.50
C THR A 956 -50.12 31.81 37.24
N TYR A 957 -48.87 32.19 36.98
CA TYR A 957 -48.10 31.71 35.85
C TYR A 957 -46.73 31.21 36.31
N LYS A 958 -46.35 29.99 35.93
CA LYS A 958 -44.97 29.51 36.11
C LYS A 958 -44.35 29.29 34.75
N ASN A 959 -43.32 30.04 34.42
CA ASN A 959 -42.49 29.69 33.28
C ASN A 959 -41.75 28.40 33.67
N SER A 960 -42.11 27.28 33.05
CA SER A 960 -41.50 25.98 33.32
C SER A 960 -40.40 25.64 32.30
N ASN A 961 -40.11 26.57 31.37
CA ASN A 961 -39.02 26.46 30.43
C ASN A 961 -37.69 26.88 31.09
N HIS A 962 -36.58 26.55 30.44
CA HIS A 962 -35.23 26.91 30.88
C HIS A 962 -34.78 28.29 30.36
N THR A 963 -35.67 29.02 29.70
CA THR A 963 -35.39 30.30 29.02
C THR A 963 -36.47 31.31 29.38
N ALA A 964 -36.12 32.59 29.43
CA ALA A 964 -37.11 33.65 29.60
C ALA A 964 -38.10 33.65 28.43
N GLU A 965 -39.37 33.97 28.70
CA GLU A 965 -40.42 34.01 27.66
C GLU A 965 -41.42 35.12 27.94
N ASN A 966 -42.19 35.52 26.94
CA ASN A 966 -43.29 36.47 27.11
C ASN A 966 -44.65 35.72 27.05
N PRO A 967 -45.20 35.24 28.19
CA PRO A 967 -46.52 34.62 28.18
C PRO A 967 -47.60 35.62 27.76
N THR A 968 -48.70 35.10 27.24
CA THR A 968 -49.92 35.87 26.99
C THR A 968 -51.03 35.33 27.89
N ILE A 969 -51.41 36.08 28.91
CA ILE A 969 -52.40 35.67 29.91
C ILE A 969 -53.66 36.54 29.80
N PRO A 970 -54.83 35.96 29.49
CA PRO A 970 -56.08 36.71 29.44
C PRO A 970 -56.57 37.05 30.85
N ALA A 971 -56.84 38.34 31.10
CA ALA A 971 -57.49 38.84 32.30
C ALA A 971 -58.91 39.34 31.96
N ARG A 972 -59.92 38.75 32.60
CA ARG A 972 -61.32 39.16 32.41
C ARG A 972 -61.58 40.48 33.14
N VAL A 973 -62.27 41.40 32.48
CA VAL A 973 -62.63 42.73 32.96
C VAL A 973 -64.15 42.79 33.13
N SER A 974 -64.63 43.02 34.35
CA SER A 974 -66.06 43.25 34.56
C SER A 974 -66.42 44.67 34.12
N ILE A 975 -67.51 44.79 33.36
CA ILE A 975 -68.10 46.06 32.93
C ILE A 975 -68.58 46.94 34.11
N SER A 976 -68.78 46.37 35.31
CA SER A 976 -69.18 47.09 36.53
C SER A 976 -68.05 47.89 37.19
N ASP A 977 -66.80 47.61 36.84
CA ASP A 977 -65.68 48.00 37.70
C ASP A 977 -65.14 49.40 37.42
N GLY A 978 -65.55 50.05 36.32
CA GLY A 978 -65.15 51.40 35.92
C GLY A 978 -63.67 51.53 35.49
N GLN A 979 -62.75 50.95 36.26
CA GLN A 979 -61.32 50.84 35.99
C GLN A 979 -60.73 49.63 36.73
N ARG A 980 -59.70 49.00 36.16
CA ARG A 980 -58.88 47.99 36.85
C ARG A 980 -57.40 48.30 36.67
N TYR A 981 -56.65 48.07 37.74
CA TYR A 981 -55.20 48.11 37.78
C TYR A 981 -54.69 46.69 37.94
N TYR A 982 -53.64 46.35 37.20
CA TYR A 982 -53.02 45.02 37.24
C TYR A 982 -51.60 45.15 37.78
N ARG A 983 -51.17 44.17 38.56
CA ARG A 983 -49.78 43.98 38.93
C ARG A 983 -49.39 42.52 38.85
N ILE A 984 -48.11 42.30 38.62
CA ILE A 984 -47.49 40.99 38.64
C ILE A 984 -46.53 40.96 39.81
N ARG A 985 -46.62 39.92 40.62
CA ARG A 985 -45.75 39.71 41.77
C ARG A 985 -45.05 38.38 41.62
N ILE A 986 -43.74 38.35 41.80
CA ILE A 986 -42.98 37.11 41.95
C ILE A 986 -43.39 36.48 43.29
N VAL A 987 -43.77 35.22 43.26
CA VAL A 987 -44.04 34.41 44.44
C VAL A 987 -42.72 33.74 44.81
N GLU A 988 -42.05 34.29 45.84
CA GLU A 988 -40.86 33.68 46.45
C GLU A 988 -41.17 32.34 47.15
#